data_AF-A0A0R1XJ89-F1
#
_entry.id   AF-A0A0R1XJ89-F1
#
_cell.length_a   1.000
_cell.length_b   1.000
_cell.length_c   1.000
_cell.angle_alpha   90.00
_cell.angle_beta   90.00
_cell.angle_gamma   90.00
#
_symmetry.space_group_name_H-M   'P 1'
#
loop_
_entity.id
_entity.type
_entity.pdbx_description
1 polymer ?
#
loop_
_entity_poly.entity_id
_entity_poly.type
_entity_poly.pdbx_seq_one_letter_code
_entity_poly.pdbx_strand_id
1 'polypeptide(L)'
;MLKKQIRKGYLFWSILSVVTLLCFLGTAGQLMTHLGGHPAYFAGWWLVKMTVSALVVIVPILIGAGQHYPKRRLGMTVCLWLLGALGFIWAKYTTQPILSTSQPSPELYVGQEVFIAWLVGTGLFIFARPLQRLLHRWSIDHRRHWLITITVAFFVIRLFNGYDLLGFHHGTSLVWFGYLFAAGDWLVNDREWLKKWPTWLYGLLTVAMFCLSGIMTWLNMSRIIYSPHQGFTPNYHYLLAINAYQPVVIITCLLAFAWAIRGTTNKWANDHNIVQGILLLGLLGTPQAVTPILVPTVKWPLVTTLASFLAVLLLGLPWLITRIDWAIDTNWRGLLAWGKQFAKRFWPVLLTYAILWLITVASFAILWNNDLTMVQWVVTQRAKIVTVNVLIIFAIVLLLMALTNRWWLSSGIGIVFYLGWLVASVLKITARNEPILPTDVSTVTAPGELLGMVNPWVLVGVLVGIALLVVIFAWVEHRYGKPTRFSVGARIIVAVFAVLFLASFTWANHSKSIVFKQLQRLDDTPYFYSQIRGARMNGTLLQFANNVDVHVMTKPTGYTKARMDQIERRYAQAGVKINQQRTHQNVGKQNLVFVLSESFADPRRVPGMKVSGGDPLPFLHQFKQRTTSGLMISSGYGGGTANMEYQALTGLSIANFSPTMPTPYSQLVPYQRRTFTINRLFHYAIGIHPFTANLYSRKTVYKKFGFKKFYHFDGGNKITYKSKIQNNPRVSDDSTYKEIDLNLHRRPHGKFIQVATMQNHMPYRPEYYHKRQYHVSGRGFKNADQQGQIEAYIQGIHYTDQALDGWIHQVDEMKQPTTIVWYGDHLPGIYHGLPMSKYGIPLHETDYFIYSNKAARRMNKDRLTAQHKIVGPNDFSAMALAKMDVKVSPFYALLTEVEEDLPAISLPTNGTAKNNTAHQSGISFVNQRGQRTKLDAKQRKLFNDYRLVQYDLTAGHHYLLKDSFLKQVAK
;
A
#
# COMPACT_ATOMS: atom_id res chain seq x y z
N MET A 1 46.20 -11.38 -49.75
CA MET A 1 45.35 -10.79 -48.69
C MET A 1 43.84 -10.83 -48.96
N LEU A 2 43.36 -10.86 -50.23
CA LEU A 2 41.91 -10.89 -50.55
C LEU A 2 41.14 -12.16 -50.10
N LYS A 3 41.76 -13.36 -50.03
CA LYS A 3 41.10 -14.59 -49.55
C LYS A 3 40.72 -14.55 -48.05
N LYS A 4 41.42 -13.75 -47.21
CA LYS A 4 41.09 -13.58 -45.78
C LYS A 4 39.91 -12.63 -45.55
N GLN A 5 39.61 -11.73 -46.49
CA GLN A 5 38.44 -10.83 -46.42
C GLN A 5 37.14 -11.52 -46.88
N ILE A 6 37.21 -12.50 -47.78
CA ILE A 6 36.03 -13.29 -48.21
C ILE A 6 35.46 -14.14 -47.06
N ARG A 7 36.32 -14.66 -46.16
CA ARG A 7 35.87 -15.41 -44.95
C ARG A 7 35.05 -14.58 -43.96
N LYS A 8 35.26 -13.26 -43.86
CA LYS A 8 34.50 -12.39 -42.94
C LYS A 8 33.05 -12.16 -43.36
N GLY A 9 32.76 -12.18 -44.67
CA GLY A 9 31.40 -12.10 -45.20
C GLY A 9 30.57 -13.35 -44.89
N TYR A 10 31.17 -14.54 -45.00
CA TYR A 10 30.50 -15.80 -44.68
C TYR A 10 30.23 -15.96 -43.17
N LEU A 11 31.17 -15.56 -42.30
CA LEU A 11 31.00 -15.61 -40.84
C LEU A 11 29.78 -14.80 -40.36
N PHE A 12 29.54 -13.63 -40.97
CA PHE A 12 28.37 -12.79 -40.66
C PHE A 12 27.04 -13.48 -41.01
N TRP A 13 26.97 -14.17 -42.16
CA TRP A 13 25.78 -14.92 -42.56
C TRP A 13 25.59 -16.20 -41.74
N SER A 14 26.67 -16.89 -41.36
CA SER A 14 26.61 -18.02 -40.43
C SER A 14 26.05 -17.59 -39.07
N ILE A 15 26.46 -16.43 -38.56
CA ILE A 15 25.92 -15.86 -37.32
C ILE A 15 24.43 -15.59 -37.50
N LEU A 16 24.02 -14.88 -38.55
CA LEU A 16 22.61 -14.54 -38.80
C LEU A 16 21.71 -15.79 -38.96
N SER A 17 22.20 -16.85 -39.62
CA SER A 17 21.47 -18.12 -39.74
C SER A 17 21.38 -18.90 -38.42
N VAL A 18 22.41 -18.83 -37.58
CA VAL A 18 22.41 -19.39 -36.21
C VAL A 18 21.44 -18.62 -35.31
N VAL A 19 21.34 -17.29 -35.45
CA VAL A 19 20.30 -16.48 -34.77
C VAL A 19 18.90 -16.97 -35.15
N THR A 20 18.63 -17.16 -36.44
CA THR A 20 17.33 -17.62 -36.94
C THR A 20 16.98 -19.02 -36.42
N LEU A 21 17.95 -19.93 -36.35
CA LEU A 21 17.76 -21.29 -35.84
C LEU A 21 17.51 -21.32 -34.31
N LEU A 22 18.24 -20.51 -33.54
CA LEU A 22 18.06 -20.37 -32.09
C LEU A 22 16.71 -19.73 -31.74
N CYS A 23 16.25 -18.76 -32.53
CA CYS A 23 14.92 -18.17 -32.39
C CYS A 23 13.81 -19.21 -32.70
N PHE A 24 13.98 -20.04 -33.74
CA PHE A 24 13.02 -21.07 -34.12
C PHE A 24 12.89 -22.19 -33.07
N LEU A 25 14.02 -22.64 -32.51
CA LEU A 25 14.05 -23.62 -31.41
C LEU A 25 13.48 -23.05 -30.09
N GLY A 26 13.64 -21.75 -29.86
CA GLY A 26 13.03 -21.04 -28.73
C GLY A 26 11.50 -21.07 -28.76
N THR A 27 10.88 -20.83 -29.92
CA THR A 27 9.41 -20.88 -30.06
C THR A 27 8.86 -22.31 -29.89
N ALA A 28 9.60 -23.34 -30.31
CA ALA A 28 9.20 -24.75 -30.18
C ALA A 28 9.31 -25.29 -28.73
N GLY A 29 10.32 -24.86 -27.96
CA GLY A 29 10.49 -25.25 -26.55
C GLY A 29 9.44 -24.67 -25.60
N GLN A 30 8.62 -23.73 -26.08
CA GLN A 30 7.63 -22.99 -25.31
C GLN A 30 6.30 -23.75 -25.08
N LEU A 31 6.01 -24.75 -25.91
CA LEU A 31 4.89 -25.70 -25.67
C LEU A 31 5.11 -26.57 -24.42
N MET A 32 6.35 -26.65 -23.92
CA MET A 32 6.77 -27.57 -22.86
C MET A 32 6.91 -26.91 -21.48
N THR A 33 6.84 -25.57 -21.36
CA THR A 33 7.17 -24.84 -20.12
C THR A 33 6.00 -24.53 -19.18
N HIS A 34 4.83 -25.15 -19.38
CA HIS A 34 3.73 -25.10 -18.40
C HIS A 34 3.83 -26.15 -17.28
N LEU A 35 4.91 -26.92 -17.22
CA LEU A 35 5.13 -27.98 -16.22
C LEU A 35 6.41 -27.72 -15.41
N GLY A 36 6.25 -27.20 -14.18
CA GLY A 36 7.20 -27.42 -13.08
C GLY A 36 8.46 -26.53 -13.04
N GLY A 37 8.78 -26.04 -11.85
CA GLY A 37 9.94 -25.18 -11.55
C GLY A 37 11.29 -25.87 -11.75
N HIS A 38 11.77 -25.91 -13.00
CA HIS A 38 13.08 -26.47 -13.35
C HIS A 38 14.08 -25.35 -13.74
N PRO A 39 15.10 -25.07 -12.90
CA PRO A 39 16.09 -24.01 -13.10
C PRO A 39 16.88 -24.09 -14.42
N ALA A 40 17.07 -25.29 -14.95
CA ALA A 40 17.82 -25.53 -16.19
C ALA A 40 17.15 -24.88 -17.42
N TYR A 41 15.82 -24.93 -17.50
CA TYR A 41 15.08 -24.31 -18.61
C TYR A 41 15.06 -22.78 -18.51
N PHE A 42 15.09 -22.23 -17.29
CA PHE A 42 15.30 -20.80 -17.07
C PHE A 42 16.69 -20.37 -17.55
N ALA A 43 17.75 -21.11 -17.19
CA ALA A 43 19.11 -20.79 -17.60
C ALA A 43 19.25 -20.83 -19.12
N GLY A 44 18.65 -21.82 -19.79
CA GLY A 44 18.59 -21.89 -21.25
C GLY A 44 17.92 -20.67 -21.88
N TRP A 45 16.75 -20.27 -21.37
CA TRP A 45 16.03 -19.09 -21.88
C TRP A 45 16.74 -17.77 -21.62
N TRP A 46 17.37 -17.64 -20.45
CA TRP A 46 18.18 -16.48 -20.10
C TRP A 46 19.39 -16.36 -21.06
N LEU A 47 20.05 -17.47 -21.39
CA LEU A 47 21.13 -17.50 -22.36
C LEU A 47 20.68 -17.07 -23.76
N VAL A 48 19.54 -17.56 -24.23
CA VAL A 48 18.97 -17.15 -25.53
C VAL A 48 18.67 -15.65 -25.55
N LYS A 49 18.02 -15.11 -24.50
CA LYS A 49 17.72 -13.66 -24.39
C LYS A 49 18.98 -12.80 -24.35
N MET A 50 20.01 -13.21 -23.63
CA MET A 50 21.28 -12.49 -23.57
C MET A 50 22.02 -12.53 -24.90
N THR A 51 21.98 -13.68 -25.58
CA THR A 51 22.57 -13.86 -26.92
C THR A 51 21.90 -12.91 -27.91
N VAL A 52 20.57 -12.89 -27.95
CA VAL A 52 19.78 -11.95 -28.76
C VAL A 52 20.15 -10.50 -28.47
N SER A 53 20.18 -10.12 -27.19
CA SER A 53 20.48 -8.73 -26.77
C SER A 53 21.89 -8.31 -27.20
N ALA A 54 22.87 -9.20 -27.07
CA ALA A 54 24.23 -8.97 -27.54
C ALA A 54 24.26 -8.78 -29.05
N LEU A 55 23.50 -9.57 -29.80
CA LEU A 55 23.41 -9.48 -31.26
C LEU A 55 22.77 -8.17 -31.74
N VAL A 56 21.72 -7.69 -31.07
CA VAL A 56 21.08 -6.38 -31.37
C VAL A 56 22.08 -5.23 -31.29
N VAL A 57 23.06 -5.32 -30.38
CA VAL A 57 24.11 -4.30 -30.22
C VAL A 57 25.27 -4.52 -31.19
N ILE A 58 25.73 -5.75 -31.35
CA ILE A 58 26.95 -6.09 -32.10
C ILE A 58 26.72 -5.99 -33.62
N VAL A 59 25.57 -6.45 -34.12
CA VAL A 59 25.31 -6.52 -35.57
C VAL A 59 25.42 -5.14 -36.25
N PRO A 60 24.76 -4.07 -35.78
CA PRO A 60 24.89 -2.74 -36.37
C PRO A 60 26.32 -2.18 -36.35
N ILE A 61 27.06 -2.41 -35.25
CA ILE A 61 28.47 -2.01 -35.11
C ILE A 61 29.32 -2.72 -36.16
N LEU A 62 29.15 -4.02 -36.32
CA LEU A 62 29.90 -4.81 -37.32
C LEU A 62 29.57 -4.39 -38.75
N ILE A 63 28.31 -4.04 -39.01
CA ILE A 63 27.89 -3.51 -40.30
C ILE A 63 28.56 -2.15 -40.54
N GLY A 64 28.53 -1.23 -39.59
CA GLY A 64 29.23 0.07 -39.70
C GLY A 64 30.75 -0.06 -39.92
N ALA A 65 31.37 -1.05 -39.26
CA ALA A 65 32.79 -1.37 -39.37
C ALA A 65 33.19 -2.05 -40.70
N GLY A 66 32.23 -2.57 -41.46
CA GLY A 66 32.47 -3.33 -42.69
C GLY A 66 32.95 -2.45 -43.86
N GLN A 67 34.04 -2.85 -44.52
CA GLN A 67 34.60 -2.10 -45.67
C GLN A 67 34.32 -2.74 -47.05
N HIS A 68 34.00 -4.04 -47.09
CA HIS A 68 33.63 -4.75 -48.31
C HIS A 68 32.42 -5.63 -48.07
N TYR A 69 31.43 -5.58 -48.97
CA TYR A 69 30.28 -6.48 -48.89
C TYR A 69 29.84 -7.02 -50.25
N PRO A 70 29.20 -8.21 -50.31
CA PRO A 70 28.97 -9.00 -51.53
C PRO A 70 28.19 -8.25 -52.62
N LYS A 71 28.28 -8.67 -53.89
CA LYS A 71 27.51 -8.07 -55.01
C LYS A 71 26.04 -8.51 -55.04
N ARG A 72 25.68 -9.71 -54.55
CA ARG A 72 24.29 -10.25 -54.52
C ARG A 72 23.56 -9.97 -53.18
N ARG A 73 23.56 -8.72 -52.70
CA ARG A 73 22.96 -8.39 -51.37
C ARG A 73 21.43 -8.47 -51.35
N LEU A 74 20.80 -8.05 -52.44
CA LEU A 74 19.36 -7.84 -52.47
C LEU A 74 18.58 -9.17 -52.37
N GLY A 75 18.95 -10.18 -53.16
CA GLY A 75 18.27 -11.49 -53.16
C GLY A 75 18.40 -12.27 -51.85
N MET A 76 19.58 -12.27 -51.21
CA MET A 76 19.77 -12.91 -49.90
C MET A 76 18.99 -12.19 -48.80
N THR A 77 18.87 -10.86 -48.90
CA THR A 77 18.13 -10.06 -47.91
C THR A 77 16.63 -10.30 -48.03
N VAL A 78 16.08 -10.32 -49.25
CA VAL A 78 14.66 -10.62 -49.49
C VAL A 78 14.26 -12.01 -48.98
N CYS A 79 15.10 -13.02 -49.17
CA CYS A 79 14.83 -14.39 -48.71
C CYS A 79 14.77 -14.48 -47.17
N LEU A 80 15.67 -13.79 -46.48
CA LEU A 80 15.66 -13.69 -45.01
C LEU A 80 14.48 -12.85 -44.51
N TRP A 81 14.04 -11.85 -45.27
CA TRP A 81 12.86 -11.06 -44.95
C TRP A 81 11.56 -11.86 -44.98
N LEU A 82 11.42 -12.74 -45.95
CA LEU A 82 10.29 -13.65 -46.02
C LEU A 82 10.29 -14.65 -44.84
N LEU A 83 11.45 -15.22 -44.49
CA LEU A 83 11.60 -16.12 -43.35
C LEU A 83 11.33 -15.43 -41.99
N GLY A 84 11.83 -14.20 -41.80
CA GLY A 84 11.61 -13.41 -40.59
C GLY A 84 10.15 -12.98 -40.42
N ALA A 85 9.48 -12.58 -41.51
CA ALA A 85 8.07 -12.20 -41.50
C ALA A 85 7.17 -13.41 -41.19
N LEU A 86 7.45 -14.58 -41.79
CA LEU A 86 6.75 -15.83 -41.47
C LEU A 86 6.91 -16.21 -39.98
N GLY A 87 8.11 -16.07 -39.42
CA GLY A 87 8.38 -16.33 -38.00
C GLY A 87 7.67 -15.36 -37.05
N PHE A 88 7.61 -14.07 -37.40
CA PHE A 88 6.90 -13.04 -36.63
C PHE A 88 5.38 -13.27 -36.62
N ILE A 89 4.80 -13.56 -37.78
CA ILE A 89 3.39 -13.91 -37.93
C ILE A 89 3.08 -15.16 -37.10
N TRP A 90 3.91 -16.19 -37.19
CA TRP A 90 3.76 -17.42 -36.40
C TRP A 90 3.80 -17.14 -34.89
N ALA A 91 4.77 -16.37 -34.39
CA ALA A 91 4.89 -16.02 -32.97
C ALA A 91 3.67 -15.25 -32.44
N LYS A 92 3.07 -14.37 -33.25
CA LYS A 92 1.86 -13.61 -32.90
C LYS A 92 0.62 -14.49 -32.73
N TYR A 93 0.51 -15.58 -33.49
CA TYR A 93 -0.66 -16.47 -33.47
C TYR A 93 -0.49 -17.72 -32.58
N THR A 94 0.74 -18.06 -32.19
CA THR A 94 1.05 -19.24 -31.36
C THR A 94 1.33 -18.93 -29.89
N THR A 95 1.45 -17.65 -29.51
CA THR A 95 1.58 -17.22 -28.10
C THR A 95 0.21 -16.90 -27.49
N GLN A 96 -0.08 -17.43 -26.29
CA GLN A 96 -1.38 -17.33 -25.59
C GLN A 96 -1.83 -15.88 -25.31
N PRO A 97 -3.15 -15.63 -25.12
CA PRO A 97 -3.68 -14.28 -24.98
C PRO A 97 -3.26 -13.59 -23.67
N ILE A 98 -3.23 -12.28 -23.77
CA ILE A 98 -2.85 -11.23 -22.83
C ILE A 98 -3.55 -11.37 -21.44
N LEU A 99 -2.77 -11.47 -20.35
CA LEU A 99 -3.30 -11.45 -18.96
C LEU A 99 -3.63 -10.04 -18.43
N SER A 100 -3.33 -8.95 -19.16
CA SER A 100 -3.94 -7.63 -18.92
C SER A 100 -3.78 -6.74 -20.16
N THR A 101 -4.81 -5.98 -20.55
CA THR A 101 -4.89 -5.15 -21.77
C THR A 101 -3.81 -4.08 -21.94
N SER A 102 -2.83 -3.98 -21.04
CA SER A 102 -1.84 -2.89 -21.01
C SER A 102 -0.39 -3.31 -21.24
N GLN A 103 -0.05 -4.61 -21.26
CA GLN A 103 1.32 -5.05 -21.60
C GLN A 103 1.35 -6.33 -22.43
N PRO A 104 2.18 -6.39 -23.50
CA PRO A 104 2.38 -7.61 -24.27
C PRO A 104 3.03 -8.69 -23.40
N SER A 105 2.79 -9.95 -23.73
CA SER A 105 3.47 -11.05 -23.07
C SER A 105 5.00 -10.90 -23.26
N PRO A 106 5.84 -11.22 -22.25
CA PRO A 106 7.31 -11.14 -22.37
C PRO A 106 7.87 -11.88 -23.59
N GLU A 107 7.11 -12.82 -24.13
CA GLU A 107 7.46 -13.68 -25.26
C GLU A 107 7.11 -13.02 -26.60
N LEU A 108 5.97 -12.34 -26.69
CA LEU A 108 5.65 -11.46 -27.82
C LEU A 108 6.64 -10.29 -27.91
N TYR A 109 7.06 -9.76 -26.75
CA TYR A 109 8.07 -8.72 -26.65
C TYR A 109 9.42 -9.16 -27.26
N VAL A 110 9.96 -10.31 -26.87
CA VAL A 110 11.23 -10.82 -27.42
C VAL A 110 11.13 -11.08 -28.92
N GLY A 111 10.04 -11.68 -29.39
CA GLY A 111 9.80 -11.89 -30.82
C GLY A 111 9.73 -10.59 -31.63
N GLN A 112 9.09 -9.55 -31.08
CA GLN A 112 9.01 -8.21 -31.67
C GLN A 112 10.38 -7.54 -31.75
N GLU A 113 11.14 -7.52 -30.67
CA GLU A 113 12.43 -6.81 -30.63
C GLU A 113 13.51 -7.51 -31.48
N VAL A 114 13.51 -8.84 -31.53
CA VAL A 114 14.36 -9.62 -32.46
C VAL A 114 14.03 -9.27 -33.91
N PHE A 115 12.74 -9.24 -34.25
CA PHE A 115 12.30 -8.94 -35.61
C PHE A 115 12.66 -7.51 -36.01
N ILE A 116 12.46 -6.52 -35.13
CA ILE A 116 12.85 -5.13 -35.37
C ILE A 116 14.36 -4.99 -35.53
N ALA A 117 15.16 -5.58 -34.64
CA ALA A 117 16.61 -5.53 -34.74
C ALA A 117 17.14 -6.17 -36.02
N TRP A 118 16.54 -7.28 -36.43
CA TRP A 118 16.87 -7.97 -37.67
C TRP A 118 16.44 -7.15 -38.91
N LEU A 119 15.27 -6.53 -38.91
CA LEU A 119 14.77 -5.67 -40.00
C LEU A 119 15.64 -4.42 -40.16
N VAL A 120 15.97 -3.74 -39.05
CA VAL A 120 16.81 -2.54 -39.09
C VAL A 120 18.26 -2.88 -39.42
N GLY A 121 18.79 -3.98 -38.89
CA GLY A 121 20.14 -4.47 -39.21
C GLY A 121 20.30 -4.82 -40.70
N THR A 122 19.30 -5.46 -41.30
CA THR A 122 19.31 -5.74 -42.75
C THR A 122 19.16 -4.46 -43.58
N GLY A 123 18.35 -3.50 -43.15
CA GLY A 123 18.30 -2.15 -43.74
C GLY A 123 19.66 -1.44 -43.70
N LEU A 124 20.31 -1.40 -42.53
CA LEU A 124 21.66 -0.85 -42.38
C LEU A 124 22.68 -1.54 -43.29
N PHE A 125 22.57 -2.83 -43.53
CA PHE A 125 23.44 -3.58 -44.43
C PHE A 125 23.24 -3.24 -45.92
N ILE A 126 21.99 -3.08 -46.35
CA ILE A 126 21.65 -2.64 -47.72
C ILE A 126 22.22 -1.23 -47.96
N PHE A 127 21.96 -0.32 -47.03
CA PHE A 127 22.31 1.09 -47.14
C PHE A 127 23.69 1.43 -46.54
N ALA A 128 24.49 0.42 -46.17
CA ALA A 128 25.75 0.65 -45.46
C ALA A 128 26.69 1.59 -46.23
N ARG A 129 26.80 1.40 -47.56
CA ARG A 129 27.65 2.23 -48.43
C ARG A 129 27.19 3.70 -48.50
N PRO A 130 25.93 4.00 -48.85
CA PRO A 130 25.46 5.39 -48.85
C PRO A 130 25.50 6.03 -47.45
N LEU A 131 25.20 5.29 -46.38
CA LEU A 131 25.30 5.78 -45.00
C LEU A 131 26.75 6.09 -44.59
N GLN A 132 27.71 5.23 -44.94
CA GLN A 132 29.14 5.50 -44.72
C GLN A 132 29.59 6.75 -45.50
N ARG A 133 29.20 6.89 -46.78
CA ARG A 133 29.50 8.12 -47.54
C ARG A 133 28.93 9.37 -46.90
N LEU A 134 27.73 9.26 -46.31
CA LEU A 134 27.09 10.37 -45.60
C LEU A 134 27.87 10.72 -44.32
N LEU A 135 28.25 9.73 -43.51
CA LEU A 135 29.09 9.94 -42.33
C LEU A 135 30.44 10.57 -42.71
N HIS A 136 31.06 10.11 -43.79
CA HIS A 136 32.38 10.57 -44.24
C HIS A 136 32.39 11.99 -44.80
N ARG A 137 31.23 12.66 -44.93
CA ARG A 137 31.16 14.11 -45.19
C ARG A 137 31.73 14.94 -44.04
N TRP A 138 31.71 14.40 -42.82
CA TRP A 138 32.31 15.03 -41.65
C TRP A 138 33.69 14.45 -41.37
N SER A 139 34.65 15.28 -40.97
CA SER A 139 35.97 14.82 -40.53
C SER A 139 35.87 13.82 -39.36
N ILE A 140 36.88 12.97 -39.21
CA ILE A 140 36.91 11.92 -38.18
C ILE A 140 36.76 12.49 -36.76
N ASP A 141 37.36 13.66 -36.51
CA ASP A 141 37.26 14.35 -35.22
C ASP A 141 35.83 14.82 -34.94
N HIS A 142 35.13 15.35 -35.94
CA HIS A 142 33.73 15.76 -35.77
C HIS A 142 32.83 14.55 -35.47
N ARG A 143 33.01 13.43 -36.17
CA ARG A 143 32.26 12.19 -35.90
C ARG A 143 32.46 11.69 -34.47
N ARG A 144 33.70 11.74 -33.96
CA ARG A 144 34.03 11.36 -32.58
C ARG A 144 33.30 12.24 -31.55
N HIS A 145 33.36 13.57 -31.71
CA HIS A 145 32.73 14.49 -30.77
C HIS A 145 31.20 14.35 -30.76
N TRP A 146 30.57 14.13 -31.92
CA TRP A 146 29.14 13.85 -32.00
C TRP A 146 28.74 12.58 -31.24
N LEU A 147 29.46 11.47 -31.44
CA LEU A 147 29.19 10.22 -30.75
C LEU A 147 29.33 10.36 -29.22
N ILE A 148 30.37 11.05 -28.75
CA ILE A 148 30.58 11.30 -27.31
C ILE A 148 29.46 12.18 -26.74
N THR A 149 29.13 13.28 -27.41
CA THR A 149 28.10 14.23 -26.96
C THR A 149 26.73 13.57 -26.87
N ILE A 150 26.37 12.78 -27.89
CA ILE A 150 25.12 12.03 -27.92
C ILE A 150 25.07 11.00 -26.77
N THR A 151 26.18 10.29 -26.52
CA THR A 151 26.28 9.31 -25.42
C THR A 151 26.10 9.97 -24.05
N VAL A 152 26.75 11.11 -23.82
CA VAL A 152 26.66 11.87 -22.56
C VAL A 152 25.26 12.47 -22.38
N ALA A 153 24.68 13.04 -23.43
CA ALA A 153 23.33 13.60 -23.40
C ALA A 153 22.29 12.55 -23.01
N PHE A 154 22.37 11.34 -23.58
CA PHE A 154 21.46 10.24 -23.22
C PHE A 154 21.63 9.79 -21.77
N PHE A 155 22.86 9.73 -21.27
CA PHE A 155 23.13 9.37 -19.88
C PHE A 155 22.55 10.40 -18.90
N VAL A 156 22.79 11.70 -19.16
CA VAL A 156 22.36 12.81 -18.29
C VAL A 156 20.84 12.97 -18.30
N ILE A 157 20.19 12.97 -19.47
CA ILE A 157 18.74 13.18 -19.59
C ILE A 157 17.97 12.06 -18.86
N ARG A 158 18.45 10.82 -18.95
CA ARG A 158 17.87 9.70 -18.22
C ARG A 158 18.06 9.82 -16.71
N LEU A 159 19.26 10.23 -16.26
CA LEU A 159 19.58 10.35 -14.84
C LEU A 159 18.63 11.31 -14.10
N PHE A 160 18.22 12.40 -14.76
CA PHE A 160 17.40 13.44 -14.13
C PHE A 160 15.90 13.32 -14.39
N ASN A 161 15.48 12.89 -15.59
CA ASN A 161 14.06 12.99 -16.00
C ASN A 161 13.33 11.64 -16.10
N GLY A 162 14.05 10.51 -16.11
CA GLY A 162 13.44 9.18 -16.26
C GLY A 162 12.71 8.93 -17.59
N TYR A 163 12.79 9.86 -18.54
CA TYR A 163 12.20 9.78 -19.88
C TYR A 163 13.12 9.05 -20.87
N ASP A 164 12.51 8.30 -21.79
CA ASP A 164 13.20 7.70 -22.94
C ASP A 164 13.25 8.67 -24.12
N LEU A 165 14.38 9.38 -24.29
CA LEU A 165 14.57 10.30 -25.40
C LEU A 165 14.93 9.52 -26.68
N LEU A 166 14.12 9.65 -27.73
CA LEU A 166 14.32 9.02 -29.05
C LEU A 166 14.33 7.47 -29.04
N GLY A 167 13.74 6.82 -28.04
CA GLY A 167 13.62 5.36 -27.97
C GLY A 167 14.91 4.63 -27.62
N PHE A 168 15.86 5.32 -26.98
CA PHE A 168 17.20 4.83 -26.64
C PHE A 168 17.19 3.82 -25.47
N HIS A 169 16.21 3.91 -24.57
CA HIS A 169 16.05 3.02 -23.41
C HIS A 169 15.57 1.62 -23.79
N HIS A 170 14.75 1.53 -24.83
CA HIS A 170 14.24 0.25 -25.32
C HIS A 170 15.22 -0.43 -26.29
N GLY A 171 16.23 0.29 -26.78
CA GLY A 171 17.30 -0.24 -27.63
C GLY A 171 16.83 -0.76 -28.98
N THR A 172 15.64 -0.34 -29.42
CA THR A 172 14.98 -0.85 -30.63
C THR A 172 14.54 0.24 -31.59
N SER A 173 14.93 1.50 -31.33
CA SER A 173 14.65 2.62 -32.24
C SER A 173 15.62 2.71 -33.41
N LEU A 174 15.18 3.28 -34.54
CA LEU A 174 16.05 3.54 -35.69
C LEU A 174 17.25 4.43 -35.33
N VAL A 175 17.04 5.39 -34.42
CA VAL A 175 18.09 6.29 -33.92
C VAL A 175 19.17 5.50 -33.16
N TRP A 176 18.74 4.52 -32.36
CA TRP A 176 19.63 3.61 -31.65
C TRP A 176 20.51 2.80 -32.60
N PHE A 177 19.91 2.15 -33.58
CA PHE A 177 20.64 1.35 -34.56
C PHE A 177 21.58 2.20 -35.42
N GLY A 178 21.16 3.42 -35.79
CA GLY A 178 21.99 4.38 -36.51
C GLY A 178 23.21 4.85 -35.70
N TYR A 179 23.03 5.08 -34.39
CA TYR A 179 24.14 5.40 -33.48
C TYR A 179 25.16 4.25 -33.41
N LEU A 180 24.71 3.01 -33.24
CA LEU A 180 25.59 1.84 -33.20
C LEU A 180 26.35 1.62 -34.51
N PHE A 181 25.69 1.84 -35.65
CA PHE A 181 26.33 1.81 -36.96
C PHE A 181 27.42 2.90 -37.10
N ALA A 182 27.11 4.14 -36.71
CA ALA A 182 28.08 5.24 -36.74
C ALA A 182 29.26 5.00 -35.78
N ALA A 183 29.01 4.39 -34.62
CA ALA A 183 30.06 3.98 -33.69
C ALA A 183 31.00 2.92 -34.30
N GLY A 184 30.45 1.95 -35.03
CA GLY A 184 31.23 0.95 -35.77
C GLY A 184 32.11 1.56 -36.87
N ASP A 185 31.59 2.49 -37.65
CA ASP A 185 32.38 3.23 -38.67
C ASP A 185 33.50 4.04 -38.03
N TRP A 186 33.20 4.77 -36.94
CA TRP A 186 34.20 5.56 -36.22
C TRP A 186 35.34 4.68 -35.68
N LEU A 187 35.02 3.56 -35.02
CA LEU A 187 36.02 2.68 -34.42
C LEU A 187 37.03 2.11 -35.43
N VAL A 188 36.64 1.89 -36.67
CA VAL A 188 37.56 1.38 -37.71
C VAL A 188 38.42 2.48 -38.34
N ASN A 189 37.91 3.71 -38.38
CA ASN A 189 38.52 4.83 -39.08
C ASN A 189 39.34 5.77 -38.18
N ASP A 190 39.13 5.78 -36.86
CA ASP A 190 39.85 6.63 -35.89
C ASP A 190 40.95 5.87 -35.12
N ARG A 191 41.80 5.16 -35.87
CA ARG A 191 42.80 4.25 -35.28
C ARG A 191 43.90 4.98 -34.49
N GLU A 192 44.28 6.18 -34.91
CA GLU A 192 45.31 6.98 -34.22
C GLU A 192 44.85 7.47 -32.85
N TRP A 193 43.58 7.83 -32.69
CA TRP A 193 43.01 8.16 -31.38
C TRP A 193 42.97 6.93 -30.45
N LEU A 194 42.60 5.77 -30.98
CA LEU A 194 42.57 4.49 -30.22
C LEU A 194 43.97 4.00 -29.80
N LYS A 195 45.04 4.47 -30.46
CA LYS A 195 46.43 4.13 -30.10
C LYS A 195 46.95 4.89 -28.88
N LYS A 196 46.36 6.05 -28.55
CA LYS A 196 46.80 6.94 -27.45
C LYS A 196 46.76 6.30 -26.06
N TRP A 197 45.94 5.26 -25.86
CA TRP A 197 45.73 4.61 -24.57
C TRP A 197 46.40 3.24 -24.56
N PRO A 198 47.04 2.77 -23.48
CA PRO A 198 47.69 1.47 -23.47
C PRO A 198 46.68 0.30 -23.45
N THR A 199 47.04 -0.86 -24.03
CA THR A 199 46.17 -2.04 -24.17
C THR A 199 45.60 -2.54 -22.85
N TRP A 200 46.37 -2.45 -21.75
CA TRP A 200 45.95 -2.87 -20.42
C TRP A 200 44.83 -1.99 -19.86
N LEU A 201 44.78 -0.70 -20.22
CA LEU A 201 43.75 0.22 -19.77
C LEU A 201 42.40 -0.07 -20.44
N TYR A 202 42.41 -0.47 -21.71
CA TYR A 202 41.21 -0.99 -22.38
C TYR A 202 40.71 -2.29 -21.74
N GLY A 203 41.63 -3.21 -21.42
CA GLY A 203 41.29 -4.44 -20.71
C GLY A 203 40.67 -4.16 -19.33
N LEU A 204 41.30 -3.29 -18.54
CA LEU A 204 40.83 -2.89 -17.21
C LEU A 204 39.45 -2.21 -17.26
N LEU A 205 39.25 -1.25 -18.17
CA LEU A 205 37.96 -0.56 -18.32
C LEU A 205 36.86 -1.52 -18.80
N THR A 206 37.18 -2.47 -19.67
CA THR A 206 36.23 -3.51 -20.12
C THR A 206 35.82 -4.40 -18.95
N VAL A 207 36.77 -4.85 -18.13
CA VAL A 207 36.51 -5.66 -16.94
C VAL A 207 35.72 -4.85 -15.90
N ALA A 208 36.08 -3.60 -15.65
CA ALA A 208 35.38 -2.74 -14.70
C ALA A 208 33.93 -2.47 -15.11
N MET A 209 33.68 -2.19 -16.39
CA MET A 209 32.32 -1.98 -16.91
C MET A 209 31.52 -3.29 -16.96
N PHE A 210 32.17 -4.42 -17.22
CA PHE A 210 31.56 -5.74 -17.09
C PHE A 210 31.15 -6.04 -15.64
N CYS A 211 32.03 -5.81 -14.67
CA CYS A 211 31.71 -5.96 -13.24
C CYS A 211 30.57 -5.03 -12.82
N LEU A 212 30.59 -3.78 -13.26
CA LEU A 212 29.52 -2.82 -13.00
C LEU A 212 28.19 -3.27 -13.64
N SER A 213 28.22 -3.77 -14.87
CA SER A 213 27.06 -4.34 -15.56
C SER A 213 26.52 -5.58 -14.84
N GLY A 214 27.40 -6.46 -14.36
CA GLY A 214 27.07 -7.64 -13.56
C GLY A 214 26.43 -7.26 -12.22
N ILE A 215 26.99 -6.29 -11.50
CA ILE A 215 26.44 -5.77 -10.25
C ILE A 215 25.07 -5.11 -10.49
N MET A 216 24.95 -4.27 -11.51
CA MET A 216 23.68 -3.62 -11.84
C MET A 216 22.61 -4.62 -12.31
N THR A 217 23.02 -5.65 -13.06
CA THR A 217 22.15 -6.75 -13.47
C THR A 217 21.72 -7.57 -12.26
N TRP A 218 22.62 -7.88 -11.33
CA TRP A 218 22.30 -8.59 -10.09
C TRP A 218 21.32 -7.81 -9.21
N LEU A 219 21.60 -6.53 -8.94
CA LEU A 219 20.74 -5.63 -8.17
C LEU A 219 19.33 -5.49 -8.78
N ASN A 220 19.20 -5.61 -10.10
CA ASN A 220 17.95 -5.48 -10.82
C ASN A 220 17.25 -6.81 -11.16
N MET A 221 17.98 -7.95 -11.25
CA MET A 221 17.39 -9.30 -11.34
C MET A 221 16.69 -9.70 -10.04
N SER A 222 17.12 -9.12 -8.91
CA SER A 222 16.40 -9.17 -7.64
C SER A 222 15.21 -8.19 -7.54
N ARG A 223 14.92 -7.38 -8.58
CA ARG A 223 13.68 -6.59 -8.59
C ARG A 223 12.50 -7.48 -8.94
N ILE A 224 11.83 -7.95 -7.91
CA ILE A 224 10.47 -8.49 -8.04
C ILE A 224 9.57 -7.30 -8.41
N ILE A 225 8.90 -7.34 -9.58
CA ILE A 225 7.70 -6.50 -9.78
C ILE A 225 6.61 -7.13 -8.92
N TYR A 226 6.72 -6.85 -7.63
CA TYR A 226 5.76 -7.24 -6.62
C TYR A 226 4.69 -6.16 -6.57
N SER A 227 3.44 -6.57 -6.75
CA SER A 227 2.29 -5.79 -6.32
C SER A 227 1.84 -6.36 -4.97
N PRO A 228 2.18 -5.71 -3.84
CA PRO A 228 1.81 -6.20 -2.51
C PRO A 228 0.31 -6.29 -2.26
N HIS A 229 -0.52 -5.84 -3.21
CA HIS A 229 -1.94 -5.68 -3.01
C HIS A 229 -2.72 -7.00 -2.86
N GLN A 230 -2.11 -8.17 -3.09
CA GLN A 230 -2.81 -9.46 -3.11
C GLN A 230 -2.31 -10.54 -2.15
N GLY A 231 -1.40 -10.24 -1.22
CA GLY A 231 -1.16 -11.12 -0.07
C GLY A 231 -0.95 -12.62 -0.34
N PHE A 232 -0.43 -13.08 -1.49
CA PHE A 232 -0.07 -14.48 -1.72
C PHE A 232 1.07 -14.66 -2.73
N THR A 233 2.06 -15.45 -2.30
CA THR A 233 3.07 -16.25 -3.03
C THR A 233 4.16 -15.58 -3.91
N PRO A 234 5.44 -16.00 -3.79
CA PRO A 234 6.60 -15.49 -4.57
C PRO A 234 6.64 -15.80 -6.08
N ASN A 235 5.53 -16.15 -6.73
CA ASN A 235 5.62 -16.95 -7.96
C ASN A 235 5.51 -16.21 -9.30
N TYR A 236 5.79 -14.91 -9.37
CA TYR A 236 5.90 -14.23 -10.67
C TYR A 236 7.15 -13.35 -10.76
N HIS A 237 8.23 -13.96 -11.26
CA HIS A 237 9.35 -13.23 -11.85
C HIS A 237 8.96 -12.83 -13.27
N TYR A 238 8.59 -11.57 -13.51
CA TYR A 238 8.46 -11.08 -14.87
C TYR A 238 9.82 -10.64 -15.42
N LEU A 239 10.24 -11.30 -16.50
CA LEU A 239 11.43 -11.03 -17.31
C LEU A 239 11.29 -9.69 -18.07
N LEU A 240 11.52 -8.56 -17.41
CA LEU A 240 11.68 -7.24 -18.04
C LEU A 240 13.10 -6.67 -17.90
N ALA A 241 14.09 -7.51 -17.63
CA ALA A 241 15.43 -7.05 -17.24
C ALA A 241 16.21 -6.36 -18.38
N ILE A 242 15.97 -6.69 -19.66
CA ILE A 242 16.90 -6.32 -20.75
C ILE A 242 17.09 -4.81 -20.94
N ASN A 243 16.05 -3.99 -20.73
CA ASN A 243 16.09 -2.58 -21.12
C ASN A 243 16.87 -1.67 -20.17
N ALA A 244 17.09 -2.05 -18.90
CA ALA A 244 17.61 -1.10 -17.93
C ALA A 244 19.12 -0.79 -18.06
N TYR A 245 19.93 -1.73 -18.56
CA TYR A 245 21.39 -1.71 -18.44
C TYR A 245 22.16 -1.60 -19.78
N GLN A 246 21.45 -1.40 -20.89
CA GLN A 246 22.03 -1.29 -22.23
C GLN A 246 23.21 -0.29 -22.34
N PRO A 247 23.21 0.90 -21.69
CA PRO A 247 24.33 1.83 -21.79
C PRO A 247 25.67 1.26 -21.29
N VAL A 248 25.66 0.43 -20.24
CA VAL A 248 26.88 -0.16 -19.66
C VAL A 248 27.36 -1.33 -20.53
N VAL A 249 26.43 -2.12 -21.08
CA VAL A 249 26.73 -3.18 -22.04
C VAL A 249 27.30 -2.60 -23.34
N ILE A 250 26.77 -1.48 -23.83
CA ILE A 250 27.33 -0.76 -25.00
C ILE A 250 28.77 -0.36 -24.74
N ILE A 251 29.05 0.32 -23.62
CA ILE A 251 30.40 0.78 -23.31
C ILE A 251 31.35 -0.42 -23.20
N THR A 252 30.91 -1.51 -22.57
CA THR A 252 31.68 -2.76 -22.48
C THR A 252 31.98 -3.34 -23.86
N CYS A 253 30.98 -3.42 -24.75
CA CYS A 253 31.14 -3.92 -26.11
C CYS A 253 32.02 -3.01 -26.99
N LEU A 254 31.88 -1.69 -26.89
CA LEU A 254 32.69 -0.73 -27.64
C LEU A 254 34.16 -0.79 -27.20
N LEU A 255 34.42 -0.92 -25.89
CA LEU A 255 35.77 -1.09 -25.35
C LEU A 255 36.38 -2.43 -25.73
N ALA A 256 35.61 -3.52 -25.67
CA ALA A 256 36.05 -4.85 -26.10
C ALA A 256 36.35 -4.91 -27.60
N PHE A 257 35.54 -4.25 -28.43
CA PHE A 257 35.74 -4.18 -29.88
C PHE A 257 36.94 -3.27 -30.25
N ALA A 258 37.10 -2.13 -29.57
CA ALA A 258 38.29 -1.28 -29.70
C ALA A 258 39.58 -2.03 -29.33
N TRP A 259 39.53 -2.83 -28.25
CA TRP A 259 40.62 -3.69 -27.82
C TRP A 259 40.93 -4.79 -28.87
N ALA A 260 39.91 -5.44 -29.43
CA ALA A 260 40.07 -6.44 -30.47
C ALA A 260 40.68 -5.88 -31.77
N ILE A 261 40.24 -4.70 -32.23
CA ILE A 261 40.81 -4.03 -33.41
C ILE A 261 42.30 -3.75 -33.21
N ARG A 262 42.71 -3.29 -32.02
CA ARG A 262 44.11 -3.05 -31.67
C ARG A 262 44.94 -4.34 -31.64
N GLY A 263 44.36 -5.45 -31.15
CA GLY A 263 45.03 -6.76 -31.09
C GLY A 263 45.36 -7.35 -32.47
N THR A 264 44.58 -7.03 -33.51
CA THR A 264 44.76 -7.60 -34.86
C THR A 264 46.00 -7.13 -35.65
N THR A 265 46.78 -6.18 -35.12
CA THR A 265 48.00 -5.66 -35.77
C THR A 265 49.30 -6.08 -35.09
N ASN A 266 49.26 -6.72 -33.92
CA ASN A 266 50.45 -7.30 -33.28
C ASN A 266 50.51 -8.80 -33.59
N LYS A 267 51.69 -9.31 -33.98
CA LYS A 267 51.95 -10.74 -34.31
C LYS A 267 51.70 -11.72 -33.14
N TRP A 268 51.27 -11.23 -31.98
CA TRP A 268 50.95 -12.01 -30.79
C TRP A 268 49.45 -12.32 -30.63
N ALA A 269 48.65 -12.23 -31.69
CA ALA A 269 47.25 -12.63 -31.65
C ALA A 269 47.09 -14.12 -31.99
N ASN A 270 47.59 -15.01 -31.12
CA ASN A 270 47.16 -16.42 -31.10
C ASN A 270 46.11 -16.70 -30.01
N ASP A 271 45.64 -15.68 -29.29
CA ASP A 271 44.62 -15.84 -28.26
C ASP A 271 43.20 -15.85 -28.83
N HIS A 272 42.86 -16.93 -29.55
CA HIS A 272 41.48 -17.41 -29.63
C HIS A 272 40.89 -17.68 -28.23
N ASN A 273 41.75 -17.84 -27.22
CA ASN A 273 41.41 -18.16 -25.84
C ASN A 273 40.76 -17.01 -25.07
N ILE A 274 40.95 -15.74 -25.44
CA ILE A 274 40.35 -14.60 -24.71
C ILE A 274 38.97 -14.22 -25.27
N VAL A 275 38.73 -14.39 -26.57
CA VAL A 275 37.35 -14.28 -27.12
C VAL A 275 36.51 -15.47 -26.65
N GLN A 276 37.09 -16.67 -26.61
CA GLN A 276 36.47 -17.81 -25.94
C GLN A 276 36.32 -17.57 -24.43
N GLY A 277 37.28 -16.90 -23.77
CA GLY A 277 37.24 -16.51 -22.37
C GLY A 277 36.15 -15.46 -22.06
N ILE A 278 35.92 -14.48 -22.92
CA ILE A 278 34.85 -13.48 -22.79
C ILE A 278 33.48 -14.11 -23.12
N LEU A 279 33.41 -15.06 -24.05
CA LEU A 279 32.20 -15.87 -24.31
C LEU A 279 31.90 -16.85 -23.17
N LEU A 280 32.91 -17.50 -22.57
CA LEU A 280 32.82 -18.38 -21.41
C LEU A 280 32.52 -17.60 -20.11
N LEU A 281 33.07 -16.40 -19.94
CA LEU A 281 32.77 -15.50 -18.82
C LEU A 281 31.39 -14.82 -18.99
N GLY A 282 30.93 -14.62 -20.23
CA GLY A 282 29.55 -14.26 -20.56
C GLY A 282 28.54 -15.38 -20.23
N LEU A 283 28.97 -16.64 -20.31
CA LEU A 283 28.21 -17.82 -19.85
C LEU A 283 28.23 -17.99 -18.31
N LEU A 284 29.27 -17.49 -17.62
CA LEU A 284 29.39 -17.54 -16.15
C LEU A 284 28.67 -16.40 -15.40
N GLY A 285 28.02 -15.48 -16.11
CA GLY A 285 27.13 -14.48 -15.53
C GLY A 285 25.80 -15.05 -15.03
N THR A 286 25.77 -16.26 -14.47
CA THR A 286 24.58 -16.91 -13.93
C THR A 286 24.45 -16.58 -12.44
N PRO A 287 23.48 -15.74 -12.01
CA PRO A 287 23.23 -15.57 -10.59
C PRO A 287 22.88 -16.92 -9.94
N GLN A 288 22.21 -17.82 -10.66
CA GLN A 288 21.79 -19.12 -10.14
C GLN A 288 22.93 -20.09 -9.78
N ALA A 289 24.13 -19.97 -10.36
CA ALA A 289 25.25 -20.85 -10.00
C ALA A 289 25.96 -20.42 -8.70
N VAL A 290 25.89 -19.14 -8.35
CA VAL A 290 26.59 -18.57 -7.19
C VAL A 290 25.63 -18.30 -6.02
N THR A 291 24.33 -18.15 -6.29
CA THR A 291 23.30 -17.91 -5.26
C THR A 291 23.27 -18.99 -4.16
N PRO A 292 23.44 -20.30 -4.44
CA PRO A 292 23.50 -21.33 -3.39
C PRO A 292 24.79 -21.30 -2.56
N ILE A 293 25.86 -20.71 -3.08
CA ILE A 293 27.17 -20.58 -2.40
C ILE A 293 27.16 -19.39 -1.43
N LEU A 294 26.35 -18.37 -1.72
CA LEU A 294 26.31 -17.12 -0.96
C LEU A 294 25.31 -17.11 0.21
N VAL A 295 24.45 -18.11 0.36
CA VAL A 295 23.54 -18.24 1.51
C VAL A 295 23.24 -19.73 1.76
N PRO A 296 23.42 -20.30 2.98
CA PRO A 296 23.59 -19.65 4.29
C PRO A 296 24.86 -20.09 5.05
N THR A 297 25.29 -19.28 6.03
CA THR A 297 26.30 -19.56 7.10
C THR A 297 27.73 -19.01 6.95
N VAL A 298 27.93 -17.76 6.55
CA VAL A 298 29.25 -17.09 6.77
C VAL A 298 29.16 -16.01 7.85
N LYS A 299 29.97 -16.17 8.90
CA LYS A 299 30.12 -15.23 10.01
C LYS A 299 30.93 -14.00 9.54
N TRP A 300 30.35 -12.81 9.73
CA TRP A 300 30.86 -11.49 9.33
C TRP A 300 32.30 -11.07 9.74
N PRO A 301 32.96 -11.63 10.78
CA PRO A 301 34.31 -11.18 11.17
C PRO A 301 35.43 -11.40 10.15
N LEU A 302 35.31 -12.42 9.27
CA LEU A 302 36.32 -12.73 8.24
C LEU A 302 36.24 -11.78 7.03
N VAL A 303 35.04 -11.28 6.73
CA VAL A 303 34.77 -10.30 5.67
C VAL A 303 35.32 -8.93 6.06
N THR A 304 35.23 -8.58 7.34
CA THR A 304 35.78 -7.33 7.87
C THR A 304 37.31 -7.32 7.93
N THR A 305 37.98 -8.47 8.12
CA THR A 305 39.45 -8.56 8.09
C THR A 305 39.99 -8.42 6.67
N LEU A 306 39.35 -9.05 5.68
CA LEU A 306 39.73 -8.91 4.26
C LEU A 306 39.47 -7.50 3.71
N ALA A 307 38.35 -6.88 4.09
CA ALA A 307 38.03 -5.50 3.69
C ALA A 307 38.99 -4.47 4.30
N SER A 308 39.49 -4.72 5.51
CA SER A 308 40.50 -3.88 6.17
C SER A 308 41.87 -4.00 5.52
N PHE A 309 42.25 -5.20 5.06
CA PHE A 309 43.49 -5.43 4.30
C PHE A 309 43.48 -4.75 2.92
N LEU A 310 42.33 -4.77 2.22
CA LEU A 310 42.13 -4.05 0.95
C LEU A 310 42.05 -2.52 1.13
N ALA A 311 41.51 -2.04 2.24
CA ALA A 311 41.50 -0.62 2.58
C ALA A 311 42.93 -0.09 2.82
N VAL A 312 43.82 -0.86 3.44
CA VAL A 312 45.22 -0.47 3.66
C VAL A 312 46.03 -0.44 2.35
N LEU A 313 45.78 -1.37 1.42
CA LEU A 313 46.42 -1.41 0.10
C LEU A 313 45.96 -0.28 -0.84
N LEU A 314 44.68 0.11 -0.79
CA LEU A 314 44.14 1.24 -1.57
C LEU A 314 44.44 2.61 -0.93
N LEU A 315 44.75 2.64 0.37
CA LEU A 315 45.24 3.82 1.10
C LEU A 315 46.77 4.00 1.05
N GLY A 316 47.51 3.10 0.38
CA GLY A 316 48.89 3.33 -0.12
C GLY A 316 48.99 4.29 -1.31
N LEU A 317 47.92 5.07 -1.52
CA LEU A 317 47.73 6.26 -2.34
C LEU A 317 48.86 7.33 -2.35
N PRO A 318 49.84 7.42 -1.43
CA PRO A 318 50.88 8.47 -1.53
C PRO A 318 51.79 8.36 -2.76
N TRP A 319 51.93 7.18 -3.37
CA TRP A 319 52.78 7.06 -4.56
C TRP A 319 52.16 7.77 -5.78
N LEU A 320 50.82 7.84 -5.83
CA LEU A 320 50.02 8.49 -6.85
C LEU A 320 50.11 10.03 -6.84
N ILE A 321 50.75 10.63 -5.82
CA ILE A 321 50.85 12.09 -5.66
C ILE A 321 52.08 12.69 -6.38
N THR A 322 53.12 11.91 -6.67
CA THR A 322 54.44 12.54 -6.85
C THR A 322 54.85 12.93 -8.26
N ARG A 323 54.13 12.59 -9.34
CA ARG A 323 54.79 12.58 -10.67
C ARG A 323 54.09 13.19 -11.89
N ILE A 324 52.85 13.69 -11.84
CA ILE A 324 52.27 14.31 -13.05
C ILE A 324 51.44 15.55 -12.70
N ASP A 325 51.88 16.67 -13.27
CA ASP A 325 51.19 17.95 -13.31
C ASP A 325 50.16 17.94 -14.45
N TRP A 326 48.91 18.28 -14.13
CA TRP A 326 47.76 18.17 -15.04
C TRP A 326 47.15 19.54 -15.26
N ALA A 327 47.37 20.13 -16.43
CA ALA A 327 46.69 21.34 -16.88
C ALA A 327 46.07 21.10 -18.27
N ILE A 328 44.77 20.78 -18.31
CA ILE A 328 43.87 21.06 -19.43
C ILE A 328 42.58 21.62 -18.83
N ASP A 329 42.24 22.83 -19.27
CA ASP A 329 41.20 23.69 -18.72
C ASP A 329 39.84 23.44 -19.39
N THR A 330 39.13 22.43 -18.88
CA THR A 330 37.65 22.42 -18.85
C THR A 330 37.30 22.23 -17.38
N ASN A 331 36.58 23.19 -16.80
CA ASN A 331 36.58 23.43 -15.35
C ASN A 331 35.78 22.38 -14.53
N TRP A 332 35.95 21.09 -14.81
CA TRP A 332 35.56 19.97 -13.94
C TRP A 332 36.18 20.10 -12.56
N ARG A 333 37.40 20.67 -12.45
CA ARG A 333 37.99 21.08 -11.18
C ARG A 333 37.15 22.13 -10.48
N GLY A 334 36.56 23.09 -11.20
CA GLY A 334 35.62 24.09 -10.69
C GLY A 334 34.27 23.51 -10.31
N LEU A 335 33.75 22.51 -11.03
CA LEU A 335 32.51 21.80 -10.68
C LEU A 335 32.69 20.86 -9.48
N LEU A 336 33.83 20.16 -9.40
CA LEU A 336 34.27 19.38 -8.24
C LEU A 336 34.65 20.28 -7.07
N ALA A 337 35.26 21.44 -7.31
CA ALA A 337 35.57 22.44 -6.27
C ALA A 337 34.28 23.08 -5.79
N TRP A 338 33.32 23.39 -6.66
CA TRP A 338 31.99 23.86 -6.31
C TRP A 338 31.25 22.78 -5.53
N GLY A 339 31.28 21.51 -5.96
CA GLY A 339 30.69 20.38 -5.24
C GLY A 339 31.36 20.12 -3.88
N LYS A 340 32.69 20.21 -3.79
CA LYS A 340 33.46 20.11 -2.53
C LYS A 340 33.21 21.31 -1.62
N GLN A 341 33.14 22.52 -2.15
CA GLN A 341 32.83 23.74 -1.40
C GLN A 341 31.37 23.73 -0.94
N PHE A 342 30.45 23.26 -1.79
CA PHE A 342 29.04 23.06 -1.47
C PHE A 342 28.89 22.02 -0.37
N ALA A 343 29.49 20.83 -0.52
CA ALA A 343 29.49 19.81 0.52
C ALA A 343 30.16 20.32 1.80
N LYS A 344 31.31 21.01 1.73
CA LYS A 344 31.98 21.60 2.91
C LYS A 344 31.16 22.71 3.57
N ARG A 345 30.34 23.43 2.81
CA ARG A 345 29.47 24.51 3.32
C ARG A 345 28.14 23.99 3.88
N PHE A 346 27.59 22.95 3.27
CA PHE A 346 26.26 22.42 3.57
C PHE A 346 26.28 21.00 4.15
N TRP A 347 27.43 20.44 4.53
CA TRP A 347 27.51 19.13 5.20
C TRP A 347 26.61 19.03 6.44
N PRO A 348 26.38 20.09 7.26
CA PRO A 348 25.44 19.99 8.38
C PRO A 348 24.03 19.69 7.90
N VAL A 349 23.64 20.30 6.78
CA VAL A 349 22.33 20.15 6.15
C VAL A 349 22.18 18.76 5.54
N LEU A 350 23.20 18.30 4.83
CA LEU A 350 23.27 16.97 4.23
C LEU A 350 23.26 15.87 5.30
N LEU A 351 23.96 16.08 6.42
CA LEU A 351 23.97 15.15 7.54
C LEU A 351 22.60 15.04 8.20
N THR A 352 21.94 16.18 8.50
CA THR A 352 20.58 16.17 9.02
C THR A 352 19.63 15.44 8.07
N TYR A 353 19.70 15.71 6.77
CA TYR A 353 18.89 15.01 5.77
C TYR A 353 19.15 13.50 5.78
N ALA A 354 20.41 13.07 5.81
CA ALA A 354 20.80 11.66 5.87
C ALA A 354 20.29 10.97 7.14
N ILE A 355 20.39 11.63 8.30
CA ILE A 355 19.86 11.11 9.57
C ILE A 355 18.34 10.95 9.49
N LEU A 356 17.61 11.97 9.02
CA LEU A 356 16.15 11.88 8.86
C LEU A 356 15.74 10.79 7.86
N TRP A 357 16.52 10.60 6.80
CA TRP A 357 16.31 9.52 5.84
C TRP A 357 16.49 8.14 6.48
N LEU A 358 17.57 7.94 7.25
CA LEU A 358 17.81 6.70 7.99
C LEU A 358 16.70 6.42 9.02
N ILE A 359 16.27 7.43 9.77
CA ILE A 359 15.14 7.32 10.70
C ILE A 359 13.86 6.96 9.95
N THR A 360 13.60 7.55 8.79
CA THR A 360 12.43 7.24 7.95
C THR A 360 12.47 5.78 7.49
N VAL A 361 13.61 5.28 7.00
CA VAL A 361 13.76 3.87 6.58
C VAL A 361 13.59 2.93 7.77
N ALA A 362 14.16 3.26 8.93
CA ALA A 362 13.95 2.50 10.16
C ALA A 362 12.47 2.47 10.57
N SER A 363 11.73 3.58 10.39
CA SER A 363 10.30 3.61 10.63
C SER A 363 9.51 2.65 9.74
N PHE A 364 9.88 2.56 8.45
CA PHE A 364 9.30 1.57 7.54
C PHE A 364 9.65 0.15 7.94
N ALA A 365 10.87 -0.11 8.41
CA ALA A 365 11.25 -1.42 8.94
C ALA A 365 10.34 -1.82 10.11
N ILE A 366 10.12 -0.94 11.07
CA ILE A 366 9.21 -1.19 12.21
C ILE A 366 7.78 -1.46 11.72
N LEU A 367 7.26 -0.64 10.81
CA LEU A 367 5.90 -0.80 10.26
C LEU A 367 5.71 -2.15 9.55
N TRP A 368 6.76 -2.68 8.92
CA TRP A 368 6.79 -3.98 8.25
C TRP A 368 7.35 -5.11 9.12
N ASN A 369 7.36 -4.95 10.45
CA ASN A 369 7.84 -5.96 11.41
C ASN A 369 9.27 -6.46 11.12
N ASN A 370 10.15 -5.56 10.66
CA ASN A 370 11.54 -5.82 10.26
C ASN A 370 11.71 -6.80 9.10
N ASP A 371 10.71 -6.96 8.23
CA ASP A 371 10.86 -7.70 6.98
C ASP A 371 11.83 -6.95 6.04
N LEU A 372 13.06 -7.45 5.95
CA LEU A 372 14.14 -6.86 5.14
C LEU A 372 13.77 -6.78 3.65
N THR A 373 12.95 -7.71 3.16
CA THR A 373 12.47 -7.70 1.76
C THR A 373 11.58 -6.49 1.52
N MET A 374 10.68 -6.20 2.47
CA MET A 374 9.80 -5.03 2.39
C MET A 374 10.59 -3.73 2.55
N VAL A 375 11.57 -3.69 3.44
CA VAL A 375 12.46 -2.51 3.60
C VAL A 375 13.25 -2.25 2.32
N GLN A 376 13.85 -3.28 1.73
CA GLN A 376 14.55 -3.17 0.45
C GLN A 376 13.60 -2.68 -0.66
N TRP A 377 12.38 -3.19 -0.72
CA TRP A 377 11.37 -2.73 -1.68
C TRP A 377 11.02 -1.25 -1.47
N VAL A 378 10.82 -0.81 -0.23
CA VAL A 378 10.57 0.61 0.09
C VAL A 378 11.73 1.49 -0.37
N VAL A 379 12.97 1.11 -0.05
CA VAL A 379 14.17 1.89 -0.41
C VAL A 379 14.42 1.91 -1.92
N THR A 380 14.16 0.82 -2.62
CA THR A 380 14.52 0.69 -4.05
C THR A 380 13.41 1.07 -5.02
N GLN A 381 12.14 0.79 -4.67
CA GLN A 381 10.97 1.03 -5.52
C GLN A 381 10.12 2.20 -5.04
N ARG A 382 10.21 2.56 -3.75
CA ARG A 382 9.45 3.68 -3.17
C ARG A 382 10.34 4.78 -2.57
N ALA A 383 11.56 4.94 -3.07
CA ALA A 383 12.49 5.99 -2.63
C ALA A 383 11.84 7.38 -2.63
N LYS A 384 10.97 7.67 -3.61
CA LYS A 384 10.20 8.92 -3.70
C LYS A 384 9.33 9.16 -2.45
N ILE A 385 8.61 8.13 -1.98
CA ILE A 385 7.76 8.19 -0.79
C ILE A 385 8.60 8.41 0.47
N VAL A 386 9.75 7.73 0.59
CA VAL A 386 10.70 7.95 1.69
C VAL A 386 11.13 9.42 1.68
N THR A 387 11.52 9.96 0.53
CA THR A 387 11.90 11.37 0.38
C THR A 387 10.78 12.32 0.77
N VAL A 388 9.52 12.06 0.42
CA VAL A 388 8.39 12.92 0.84
C VAL A 388 8.27 12.97 2.37
N ASN A 389 8.38 11.83 3.07
CA ASN A 389 8.36 11.82 4.54
C ASN A 389 9.53 12.62 5.12
N VAL A 390 10.73 12.47 4.57
CA VAL A 390 11.91 13.24 4.97
C VAL A 390 11.68 14.74 4.75
N LEU A 391 11.11 15.14 3.61
CA LEU A 391 10.84 16.55 3.30
C LEU A 391 9.79 17.16 4.24
N ILE A 392 8.78 16.40 4.67
CA ILE A 392 7.80 16.85 5.67
C ILE A 392 8.49 17.22 6.98
N ILE A 393 9.30 16.31 7.54
CA ILE A 393 10.01 16.59 8.80
C ILE A 393 11.11 17.64 8.62
N PHE A 394 11.77 17.65 7.46
CA PHE A 394 12.81 18.62 7.14
C PHE A 394 12.25 20.04 7.01
N ALA A 395 11.04 20.21 6.48
CA ALA A 395 10.36 21.51 6.47
C ALA A 395 10.10 22.04 7.89
N ILE A 396 9.79 21.17 8.86
CA ILE A 396 9.67 21.54 10.27
C ILE A 396 11.05 21.99 10.83
N VAL A 397 12.13 21.27 10.51
CA VAL A 397 13.50 21.70 10.86
C VAL A 397 13.84 23.07 10.27
N LEU A 398 13.44 23.33 9.03
CA LEU A 398 13.66 24.63 8.38
C LEU A 398 12.89 25.77 9.05
N LEU A 399 11.66 25.52 9.54
CA LEU A 399 10.90 26.51 10.32
C LEU A 399 11.58 26.80 11.66
N LEU A 400 12.01 25.76 12.38
CA LEU A 400 12.77 25.92 13.62
C LEU A 400 14.09 26.67 13.38
N MET A 401 14.76 26.40 12.26
CA MET A 401 15.97 27.12 11.86
C MET A 401 15.67 28.59 11.57
N ALA A 402 14.59 28.88 10.84
CA ALA A 402 14.19 30.25 10.57
C ALA A 402 13.86 31.02 11.85
N LEU A 403 13.32 30.37 12.89
CA LEU A 403 13.05 30.98 14.19
C LEU A 403 14.32 31.16 15.05
N THR A 404 15.10 30.09 15.23
CA THR A 404 16.25 30.07 16.15
C THR A 404 17.53 30.62 15.55
N ASN A 405 17.64 30.63 14.22
CA ASN A 405 18.86 30.88 13.44
C ASN A 405 20.05 29.97 13.84
N ARG A 406 19.75 28.78 14.39
CA ARG A 406 20.72 27.80 14.89
C ARG A 406 20.44 26.44 14.26
N TRP A 407 21.26 26.04 13.28
CA TRP A 407 21.02 24.84 12.47
C TRP A 407 21.03 23.56 13.32
N TRP A 408 22.03 23.39 14.19
CA TRP A 408 22.19 22.16 14.96
C TRP A 408 21.14 22.05 16.05
N LEU A 409 20.81 23.16 16.71
CA LEU A 409 19.70 23.20 17.66
C LEU A 409 18.38 22.82 16.98
N SER A 410 18.09 23.39 15.82
CA SER A 410 16.86 23.11 15.07
C SER A 410 16.79 21.67 14.56
N SER A 411 17.92 21.15 14.07
CA SER A 411 18.05 19.75 13.64
C SER A 411 17.85 18.80 14.80
N GLY A 412 18.45 19.10 15.96
CA GLY A 412 18.31 18.29 17.17
C GLY A 412 16.86 18.24 17.66
N ILE A 413 16.20 19.40 17.75
CA ILE A 413 14.78 19.48 18.12
C ILE A 413 13.92 18.70 17.11
N GLY A 414 14.16 18.86 15.80
CA GLY A 414 13.41 18.16 14.77
C GLY A 414 13.60 16.64 14.79
N ILE A 415 14.83 16.16 15.02
CA ILE A 415 15.13 14.72 15.17
C ILE A 415 14.44 14.16 16.42
N VAL A 416 14.54 14.85 17.56
CA VAL A 416 13.85 14.48 18.80
C VAL A 416 12.34 14.41 18.58
N PHE A 417 11.76 15.43 17.94
CA PHE A 417 10.35 15.44 17.61
C PHE A 417 9.96 14.27 16.72
N TYR A 418 10.76 13.95 15.70
CA TYR A 418 10.46 12.84 14.79
C TYR A 418 10.56 11.48 15.48
N LEU A 419 11.56 11.26 16.32
CA LEU A 419 11.68 10.05 17.13
C LEU A 419 10.50 9.91 18.09
N GLY A 420 10.11 11.00 18.77
CA GLY A 420 8.93 11.02 19.62
C GLY A 420 7.64 10.69 18.86
N TRP A 421 7.47 11.27 17.67
CA TRP A 421 6.37 10.96 16.75
C TRP A 421 6.32 9.47 16.39
N LEU A 422 7.47 8.87 16.07
CA LEU A 422 7.57 7.45 15.71
C LEU A 422 7.27 6.54 16.90
N VAL A 423 7.82 6.83 18.08
CA VAL A 423 7.53 6.07 19.31
C VAL A 423 6.04 6.14 19.63
N ALA A 424 5.45 7.34 19.63
CA ALA A 424 4.01 7.51 19.86
C ALA A 424 3.16 6.79 18.80
N SER A 425 3.57 6.83 17.53
CA SER A 425 2.91 6.09 16.45
C SER A 425 2.98 4.57 16.67
N VAL A 426 4.14 4.03 17.04
CA VAL A 426 4.31 2.58 17.29
C VAL A 426 3.43 2.13 18.46
N LEU A 427 3.46 2.88 19.57
CA LEU A 427 2.63 2.59 20.74
C LEU A 427 1.14 2.61 20.39
N LYS A 428 0.71 3.62 19.62
CA LYS A 428 -0.67 3.71 19.15
C LYS A 428 -1.03 2.56 18.20
N ILE A 429 -0.15 2.20 17.27
CA ILE A 429 -0.35 1.07 16.35
C ILE A 429 -0.49 -0.24 17.12
N THR A 430 0.35 -0.49 18.12
CA THR A 430 0.24 -1.69 18.97
C THR A 430 -1.07 -1.71 19.77
N ALA A 431 -1.55 -0.54 20.21
CA ALA A 431 -2.77 -0.43 20.99
C ALA A 431 -4.06 -0.49 20.16
N ARG A 432 -4.08 0.10 18.96
CA ARG A 432 -5.30 0.41 18.18
C ARG A 432 -5.22 0.11 16.68
N ASN A 433 -4.11 -0.46 16.21
CA ASN A 433 -3.88 -0.78 14.80
C ASN A 433 -4.03 0.44 13.85
N GLU A 434 -3.68 1.62 14.34
CA GLU A 434 -3.72 2.90 13.61
C GLU A 434 -2.53 3.79 14.00
N PRO A 435 -1.91 4.52 13.03
CA PRO A 435 -0.92 5.56 13.33
C PRO A 435 -1.57 6.78 13.97
N ILE A 436 -0.75 7.79 14.28
CA ILE A 436 -1.25 9.12 14.67
C ILE A 436 -1.98 9.74 13.46
N LEU A 437 -3.16 10.28 13.73
CA LEU A 437 -4.04 10.98 12.79
C LEU A 437 -4.29 12.42 13.30
N PRO A 438 -4.71 13.36 12.43
CA PRO A 438 -4.96 14.75 12.83
C PRO A 438 -5.96 14.90 13.98
N THR A 439 -6.95 14.01 14.09
CA THR A 439 -7.89 14.00 15.22
C THR A 439 -7.24 13.72 16.58
N ASP A 440 -6.09 13.07 16.61
CA ASP A 440 -5.37 12.84 17.88
C ASP A 440 -4.70 14.13 18.37
N VAL A 441 -4.30 15.00 17.44
CA VAL A 441 -3.69 16.30 17.76
C VAL A 441 -4.76 17.32 18.18
N SER A 442 -5.97 17.24 17.60
CA SER A 442 -7.09 18.08 18.04
C SER A 442 -7.69 17.65 19.39
N THR A 443 -7.34 16.46 19.89
CA THR A 443 -7.82 15.90 21.16
C THR A 443 -6.78 15.95 22.29
N VAL A 444 -5.71 16.75 22.18
CA VAL A 444 -4.60 16.95 23.15
C VAL A 444 -5.13 17.45 24.52
N THR A 445 -5.81 16.56 25.20
CA THR A 445 -6.42 16.69 26.53
C THR A 445 -6.26 15.39 27.34
N ALA A 446 -5.59 14.35 26.81
CA ALA A 446 -5.36 13.09 27.53
C ALA A 446 -3.99 12.41 27.27
N PRO A 447 -2.84 13.08 27.46
CA PRO A 447 -1.53 12.42 27.37
C PRO A 447 -1.33 11.27 28.36
N GLY A 448 -2.00 11.31 29.53
CA GLY A 448 -1.85 10.31 30.59
C GLY A 448 -2.22 8.87 30.21
N GLU A 449 -3.13 8.67 29.25
CA GLU A 449 -3.57 7.32 28.85
C GLU A 449 -2.65 6.68 27.83
N LEU A 450 -2.14 7.46 26.86
CA LEU A 450 -1.10 6.98 25.96
C LEU A 450 0.18 6.65 26.73
N LEU A 451 0.51 7.45 27.75
CA LEU A 451 1.65 7.21 28.64
C LEU A 451 1.42 6.01 29.59
N GLY A 452 0.19 5.79 30.05
CA GLY A 452 -0.15 4.68 30.95
C GLY A 452 -0.10 3.29 30.29
N MET A 453 -0.11 3.21 28.97
CA MET A 453 0.06 1.96 28.21
C MET A 453 1.55 1.61 27.95
N VAL A 454 2.47 2.50 28.31
CA VAL A 454 3.91 2.36 28.07
C VAL A 454 4.58 2.05 29.39
N ASN A 455 5.53 1.12 29.38
CA ASN A 455 6.37 0.89 30.54
C ASN A 455 7.05 2.22 30.98
N PRO A 456 6.88 2.68 32.23
CA PRO A 456 7.48 3.93 32.71
C PRO A 456 8.99 4.02 32.47
N TRP A 457 9.70 2.89 32.48
CA TRP A 457 11.14 2.84 32.20
C TRP A 457 11.48 3.15 30.74
N VAL A 458 10.60 2.81 29.80
CA VAL A 458 10.74 3.20 28.38
C VAL A 458 10.57 4.71 28.25
N LEU A 459 9.63 5.30 28.99
CA LEU A 459 9.43 6.75 29.01
C LEU A 459 10.63 7.50 29.58
N VAL A 460 11.17 7.02 30.71
CA VAL A 460 12.40 7.57 31.29
C VAL A 460 13.58 7.42 30.31
N GLY A 461 13.74 6.25 29.68
CA GLY A 461 14.78 6.02 28.68
C GLY A 461 14.66 6.96 27.47
N VAL A 462 13.44 7.21 26.98
CA VAL A 462 13.19 8.19 25.91
C VAL A 462 13.51 9.61 26.37
N LEU A 463 13.09 10.02 27.57
CA LEU A 463 13.38 11.35 28.10
C LEU A 463 14.88 11.59 28.31
N VAL A 464 15.60 10.60 28.84
CA VAL A 464 17.06 10.65 28.98
C VAL A 464 17.73 10.71 27.60
N GLY A 465 17.28 9.90 26.65
CA GLY A 465 17.77 9.95 25.26
C GLY A 465 17.55 11.31 24.61
N ILE A 466 16.39 11.93 24.84
CA ILE A 466 16.08 13.28 24.38
C ILE A 466 17.01 14.31 25.03
N ALA A 467 17.19 14.26 26.35
CA ALA A 467 18.07 15.17 27.07
C ALA A 467 19.53 15.06 26.58
N LEU A 468 20.03 13.84 26.38
CA LEU A 468 21.35 13.59 25.81
C LEU A 468 21.48 14.13 24.38
N LEU A 469 20.48 13.92 23.52
CA LEU A 469 20.49 14.47 22.17
C LEU A 469 20.49 16.01 22.19
N VAL A 470 19.68 16.64 23.06
CA VAL A 470 19.67 18.09 23.21
C VAL A 470 21.03 18.62 23.68
N VAL A 471 21.67 17.97 24.66
CA VAL A 471 23.02 18.33 25.12
C VAL A 471 24.07 18.17 24.02
N ILE A 472 24.02 17.06 23.26
CA ILE A 472 24.92 16.81 22.13
C ILE A 472 24.74 17.89 21.06
N PHE A 473 23.52 18.20 20.64
CA PHE A 473 23.27 19.21 19.62
C PHE A 473 23.57 20.63 20.11
N ALA A 474 23.39 20.92 21.40
CA ALA A 474 23.82 22.18 22.01
C ALA A 474 25.35 22.32 22.04
N TRP A 475 26.07 21.24 22.35
CA TRP A 475 27.53 21.18 22.31
C TRP A 475 28.07 21.32 20.87
N VAL A 476 27.45 20.62 19.89
CA VAL A 476 27.79 20.74 18.47
C VAL A 476 27.49 22.16 17.96
N GLU A 477 26.37 22.78 18.35
CA GLU A 477 26.05 24.18 18.01
C GLU A 477 27.11 25.13 18.58
N HIS A 478 27.55 24.93 19.82
CA HIS A 478 28.60 25.75 20.42
C HIS A 478 29.93 25.64 19.66
N ARG A 479 30.30 24.43 19.21
CA ARG A 479 31.59 24.16 18.56
C ARG A 479 31.60 24.42 17.05
N TYR A 480 30.46 24.26 16.36
CA TYR A 480 30.36 24.27 14.90
C TYR A 480 29.20 25.10 14.32
N GLY A 481 28.45 25.88 15.13
CA GLY A 481 27.22 26.57 14.69
C GLY A 481 27.41 27.97 14.04
N LYS A 482 28.57 28.60 14.19
CA LYS A 482 28.85 29.94 13.60
C LYS A 482 28.73 30.02 12.06
N PRO A 483 29.15 29.02 11.26
CA PRO A 483 29.10 29.06 9.79
C PRO A 483 27.70 28.89 9.17
N THR A 484 26.69 28.48 9.96
CA THR A 484 25.37 28.05 9.46
C THR A 484 24.24 29.05 9.75
N ARG A 485 24.58 30.34 9.91
CA ARG A 485 23.61 31.40 10.20
C ARG A 485 23.12 32.07 8.92
N PHE A 486 21.83 32.36 8.86
CA PHE A 486 21.18 33.01 7.72
C PHE A 486 20.86 34.47 8.03
N SER A 487 20.86 35.31 6.99
CA SER A 487 20.33 36.68 7.08
C SER A 487 18.83 36.65 7.35
N VAL A 488 18.29 37.73 7.92
CA VAL A 488 16.85 37.83 8.24
C VAL A 488 15.98 37.61 6.98
N GLY A 489 16.36 38.18 5.84
CA GLY A 489 15.66 37.97 4.57
C GLY A 489 15.66 36.50 4.12
N ALA A 490 16.80 35.82 4.19
CA ALA A 490 16.88 34.39 3.85
C ALA A 490 16.04 33.52 4.81
N ARG A 491 15.97 33.86 6.10
CA ARG A 491 15.14 33.17 7.09
C ARG A 491 13.65 33.30 6.76
N ILE A 492 13.19 34.50 6.41
CA ILE A 492 11.79 34.73 6.01
C ILE A 492 11.46 33.92 4.76
N ILE A 493 12.33 33.95 3.75
CA ILE A 493 12.13 33.19 2.50
C ILE A 493 12.02 31.69 2.80
N VAL A 494 12.95 31.12 3.56
CA VAL A 494 12.93 29.70 3.94
C VAL A 494 11.68 29.35 4.74
N ALA A 495 11.28 30.21 5.68
CA ALA A 495 10.06 30.01 6.46
C ALA A 495 8.80 30.00 5.56
N VAL A 496 8.68 30.97 4.66
CA VAL A 496 7.55 31.06 3.71
C VAL A 496 7.49 29.81 2.84
N PHE A 497 8.60 29.37 2.25
CA PHE A 497 8.62 28.15 1.45
C PHE A 497 8.27 26.90 2.26
N ALA A 498 8.78 26.78 3.49
CA ALA A 498 8.45 25.66 4.37
C ALA A 498 6.97 25.65 4.77
N VAL A 499 6.40 26.82 5.10
CA VAL A 499 4.96 26.96 5.38
C VAL A 499 4.13 26.61 4.15
N LEU A 500 4.46 27.14 2.97
CA LEU A 500 3.74 26.84 1.72
C LEU A 500 3.82 25.35 1.38
N PHE A 501 4.98 24.72 1.57
CA PHE A 501 5.14 23.29 1.36
C PHE A 501 4.27 22.47 2.32
N LEU A 502 4.29 22.76 3.62
CA LEU A 502 3.46 22.06 4.60
C LEU A 502 1.96 22.32 4.38
N ALA A 503 1.58 23.57 4.10
CA ALA A 503 0.20 23.95 3.79
C ALA A 503 -0.30 23.27 2.52
N SER A 504 0.56 22.97 1.55
CA SER A 504 0.14 22.27 0.32
C SER A 504 -0.57 20.93 0.59
N PHE A 505 -0.25 20.26 1.72
CA PHE A 505 -0.88 18.99 2.09
C PHE A 505 -2.35 19.11 2.49
N THR A 506 -2.90 20.31 2.74
CA THR A 506 -4.36 20.48 2.91
C THR A 506 -5.14 20.16 1.63
N TRP A 507 -4.47 20.14 0.48
CA TRP A 507 -5.03 19.72 -0.80
C TRP A 507 -4.53 18.33 -1.26
N ALA A 508 -3.80 17.60 -0.41
CA ALA A 508 -3.20 16.30 -0.75
C ALA A 508 -4.24 15.25 -1.11
N ASN A 509 -5.45 15.35 -0.57
CA ASN A 509 -6.55 14.42 -0.80
C ASN A 509 -7.66 14.98 -1.72
N HIS A 510 -7.39 16.07 -2.47
CA HIS A 510 -8.31 16.65 -3.46
C HIS A 510 -7.93 16.21 -4.88
N SER A 511 -8.69 15.30 -5.49
CA SER A 511 -8.40 14.70 -6.82
C SER A 511 -8.08 15.68 -7.95
N LYS A 512 -8.65 16.89 -7.88
CA LYS A 512 -8.44 17.93 -8.90
C LYS A 512 -7.20 18.79 -8.63
N SER A 513 -6.64 18.75 -7.42
CA SER A 513 -5.51 19.58 -7.01
C SER A 513 -4.22 19.14 -7.71
N ILE A 514 -3.30 20.10 -7.86
CA ILE A 514 -1.96 19.83 -8.37
C ILE A 514 -1.20 18.94 -7.39
N VAL A 515 -1.38 19.16 -6.09
CA VAL A 515 -0.71 18.39 -5.02
C VAL A 515 -1.06 16.91 -5.08
N PHE A 516 -2.36 16.57 -5.15
CA PHE A 516 -2.82 15.19 -5.29
C PHE A 516 -2.23 14.53 -6.54
N LYS A 517 -2.27 15.22 -7.69
CA LYS A 517 -1.72 14.68 -8.95
C LYS A 517 -0.22 14.43 -8.87
N GLN A 518 0.53 15.30 -8.18
CA GLN A 518 1.95 15.10 -7.97
C GLN A 518 2.22 13.93 -7.01
N LEU A 519 1.51 13.85 -5.88
CA LEU A 519 1.61 12.70 -4.97
C LEU A 519 1.28 11.39 -5.68
N GLN A 520 0.27 11.36 -6.54
CA GLN A 520 -0.07 10.19 -7.36
C GLN A 520 1.07 9.80 -8.32
N ARG A 521 1.78 10.76 -8.93
CA ARG A 521 2.98 10.49 -9.76
C ARG A 521 4.18 10.01 -8.96
N LEU A 522 4.20 10.28 -7.65
CA LEU A 522 5.18 9.76 -6.70
C LEU A 522 4.76 8.40 -6.12
N ASP A 523 3.69 7.79 -6.64
CA ASP A 523 3.11 6.53 -6.21
C ASP A 523 2.50 6.57 -4.80
N ASP A 524 2.00 7.73 -4.35
CA ASP A 524 1.26 7.83 -3.09
C ASP A 524 -0.01 6.97 -3.12
N THR A 525 -0.23 6.21 -2.05
CA THR A 525 -1.32 5.23 -1.91
C THR A 525 -2.03 5.38 -0.57
N PRO A 526 -2.77 6.49 -0.33
CA PRO A 526 -3.40 6.74 0.96
C PRO A 526 -4.45 5.67 1.25
N TYR A 527 -4.34 4.95 2.37
CA TYR A 527 -5.41 4.05 2.85
C TYR A 527 -6.19 4.68 3.98
N PHE A 528 -7.36 5.23 3.66
CA PHE A 528 -8.18 5.89 4.66
C PHE A 528 -8.96 4.90 5.53
N TYR A 529 -9.49 3.82 4.94
CA TYR A 529 -10.22 2.78 5.69
C TYR A 529 -9.30 1.85 6.51
N SER A 530 -8.00 1.81 6.17
CA SER A 530 -6.99 0.99 6.83
C SER A 530 -5.72 1.82 7.04
N GLN A 531 -5.76 2.66 8.07
CA GLN A 531 -4.73 3.66 8.33
C GLN A 531 -3.35 3.04 8.57
N ILE A 532 -3.27 1.86 9.19
CA ILE A 532 -2.03 1.09 9.31
C ILE A 532 -1.48 0.62 7.96
N ARG A 533 -2.35 0.18 7.04
CA ARG A 533 -1.93 -0.17 5.67
C ARG A 533 -1.43 1.06 4.94
N GLY A 534 -2.08 2.21 5.16
CA GLY A 534 -1.67 3.51 4.65
C GLY A 534 -0.28 3.88 5.13
N ALA A 535 -0.04 3.82 6.44
CA ALA A 535 1.25 4.07 7.04
C ALA A 535 2.34 3.11 6.51
N ARG A 536 2.06 1.80 6.37
CA ARG A 536 3.01 0.83 5.80
C ARG A 536 3.42 1.17 4.37
N MET A 537 2.50 1.69 3.57
CA MET A 537 2.74 2.00 2.15
C MET A 537 3.37 3.38 1.96
N ASN A 538 2.96 4.36 2.76
CA ASN A 538 3.26 5.78 2.55
C ASN A 538 4.17 6.38 3.62
N GLY A 539 4.40 5.73 4.75
CA GLY A 539 5.04 6.30 5.93
C GLY A 539 4.04 7.03 6.82
N THR A 540 4.35 7.16 8.13
CA THR A 540 3.41 7.71 9.11
C THR A 540 3.15 9.21 8.90
N LEU A 541 4.16 9.99 8.49
CA LEU A 541 4.02 11.44 8.28
C LEU A 541 3.19 11.75 7.03
N LEU A 542 3.47 11.09 5.91
CA LEU A 542 2.66 11.28 4.70
C LEU A 542 1.24 10.75 4.89
N GLN A 543 1.06 9.63 5.60
CA GLN A 543 -0.27 9.15 5.93
C GLN A 543 -1.03 10.14 6.82
N PHE A 544 -0.38 10.77 7.81
CA PHE A 544 -0.99 11.85 8.58
C PHE A 544 -1.37 13.04 7.69
N ALA A 545 -0.45 13.47 6.82
CA ALA A 545 -0.66 14.58 5.90
C ALA A 545 -1.86 14.35 4.97
N ASN A 546 -2.03 13.11 4.47
CA ASN A 546 -3.17 12.72 3.65
C ASN A 546 -4.53 12.83 4.37
N ASN A 547 -4.54 12.83 5.71
CA ASN A 547 -5.75 12.93 6.54
C ASN A 547 -6.00 14.35 7.11
N VAL A 548 -5.17 15.35 6.78
CA VAL A 548 -5.26 16.72 7.37
C VAL A 548 -6.59 17.39 7.05
N ASP A 549 -7.06 17.25 5.81
CA ASP A 549 -8.33 17.82 5.39
C ASP A 549 -9.43 16.74 5.38
N VAL A 550 -10.35 16.79 6.33
CA VAL A 550 -11.44 15.81 6.45
C VAL A 550 -12.72 16.39 5.86
N HIS A 551 -13.17 15.83 4.75
CA HIS A 551 -14.46 16.16 4.17
C HIS A 551 -15.52 15.18 4.65
N VAL A 552 -16.71 15.65 5.03
CA VAL A 552 -17.72 14.76 5.61
C VAL A 552 -18.34 13.83 4.57
N MET A 553 -18.91 14.41 3.52
CA MET A 553 -19.63 13.73 2.46
C MET A 553 -19.63 14.61 1.22
N THR A 554 -19.50 14.01 0.03
CA THR A 554 -19.67 14.75 -1.22
C THR A 554 -21.13 15.18 -1.37
N LYS A 555 -21.37 16.46 -1.65
CA LYS A 555 -22.71 17.02 -1.90
C LYS A 555 -23.45 16.22 -2.98
N PRO A 556 -24.57 15.55 -2.66
CA PRO A 556 -25.36 14.84 -3.65
C PRO A 556 -26.00 15.80 -4.66
N THR A 557 -26.13 15.36 -5.91
CA THR A 557 -26.82 16.10 -6.96
C THR A 557 -28.28 16.35 -6.55
N GLY A 558 -28.78 17.57 -6.77
CA GLY A 558 -30.15 17.95 -6.43
C GLY A 558 -30.37 18.34 -4.96
N TYR A 559 -29.32 18.49 -4.15
CA TYR A 559 -29.44 19.01 -2.79
C TYR A 559 -29.84 20.49 -2.76
N THR A 560 -31.11 20.76 -2.41
CA THR A 560 -31.72 22.08 -2.22
C THR A 560 -32.75 22.03 -1.09
N LYS A 561 -33.12 23.19 -0.53
CA LYS A 561 -34.19 23.29 0.47
C LYS A 561 -35.52 22.71 -0.04
N ALA A 562 -35.93 23.08 -1.26
CA ALA A 562 -37.18 22.59 -1.86
C ALA A 562 -37.20 21.05 -2.00
N ARG A 563 -36.05 20.44 -2.34
CA ARG A 563 -35.95 18.98 -2.39
C ARG A 563 -36.07 18.35 -1.00
N MET A 564 -35.51 18.96 0.03
CA MET A 564 -35.62 18.47 1.41
C MET A 564 -37.07 18.57 1.91
N ASP A 565 -37.75 19.67 1.62
CA ASP A 565 -39.17 19.88 1.95
C ASP A 565 -40.09 18.86 1.22
N GLN A 566 -39.70 18.39 0.03
CA GLN A 566 -40.41 17.31 -0.69
C GLN A 566 -40.17 15.94 -0.05
N ILE A 567 -38.93 15.65 0.35
CA ILE A 567 -38.55 14.40 1.02
C ILE A 567 -39.26 14.30 2.37
N GLU A 568 -39.27 15.36 3.18
CA GLU A 568 -40.00 15.39 4.46
C GLU A 568 -41.48 15.03 4.27
N ARG A 569 -42.17 15.66 3.30
CA ARG A 569 -43.59 15.38 3.01
C ARG A 569 -43.82 13.93 2.56
N ARG A 570 -42.95 13.39 1.70
CA ARG A 570 -43.05 12.00 1.26
C ARG A 570 -42.95 11.03 2.43
N TYR A 571 -41.94 11.19 3.27
CA TYR A 571 -41.72 10.25 4.37
C TYR A 571 -42.64 10.50 5.57
N ALA A 572 -43.25 11.68 5.68
CA ALA A 572 -44.41 11.86 6.56
C ALA A 572 -45.59 10.98 6.10
N GLN A 573 -45.94 10.99 4.81
CA GLN A 573 -46.99 10.13 4.27
C GLN A 573 -46.65 8.63 4.39
N ALA A 574 -45.41 8.24 4.11
CA ALA A 574 -44.94 6.86 4.32
C ALA A 574 -45.06 6.46 5.81
N GLY A 575 -44.64 7.35 6.71
CA GLY A 575 -44.75 7.16 8.15
C GLY A 575 -46.19 6.97 8.61
N VAL A 576 -47.16 7.73 8.07
CA VAL A 576 -48.59 7.52 8.38
C VAL A 576 -49.03 6.09 8.04
N LYS A 577 -48.64 5.57 6.87
CA LYS A 577 -48.98 4.20 6.46
C LYS A 577 -48.35 3.15 7.38
N ILE A 578 -47.05 3.29 7.69
CA ILE A 578 -46.36 2.41 8.64
C ILE A 578 -47.06 2.47 10.02
N ASN A 579 -47.42 3.67 10.46
CA ASN A 579 -48.01 3.94 11.78
C ASN A 579 -49.43 3.41 11.94
N GLN A 580 -50.18 3.16 10.85
CA GLN A 580 -51.47 2.44 10.91
C GLN A 580 -51.28 1.01 11.44
N GLN A 581 -50.11 0.43 11.22
CA GLN A 581 -49.76 -0.89 11.69
C GLN A 581 -48.98 -0.87 13.02
N ARG A 582 -48.68 0.29 13.62
CA ARG A 582 -47.97 0.35 14.91
C ARG A 582 -48.90 0.77 16.04
N THR A 583 -48.82 0.10 17.18
CA THR A 583 -49.73 0.37 18.30
C THR A 583 -49.25 1.50 19.19
N HIS A 584 -47.95 1.58 19.48
CA HIS A 584 -47.43 2.46 20.52
C HIS A 584 -47.03 3.82 19.96
N GLN A 585 -47.55 4.91 20.53
CA GLN A 585 -47.24 6.28 20.09
C GLN A 585 -45.79 6.69 20.35
N ASN A 586 -45.13 6.05 21.32
CA ASN A 586 -43.73 6.26 21.66
C ASN A 586 -43.20 5.02 22.40
N VAL A 587 -41.93 5.04 22.80
CA VAL A 587 -41.28 3.92 23.50
C VAL A 587 -41.88 3.61 24.88
N GLY A 588 -42.56 4.57 25.52
CA GLY A 588 -43.26 4.39 26.79
C GLY A 588 -42.41 3.71 27.87
N LYS A 589 -42.91 2.58 28.40
CA LYS A 589 -42.23 1.78 29.42
C LYS A 589 -41.22 0.76 28.84
N GLN A 590 -41.13 0.63 27.52
CA GLN A 590 -40.26 -0.35 26.88
C GLN A 590 -38.79 0.03 27.02
N ASN A 591 -37.94 -0.95 27.26
CA ASN A 591 -36.49 -0.81 27.25
C ASN A 591 -35.92 -1.35 25.94
N LEU A 592 -34.83 -0.72 25.49
CA LEU A 592 -34.04 -1.17 24.36
C LEU A 592 -32.57 -1.30 24.76
N VAL A 593 -31.99 -2.46 24.49
CA VAL A 593 -30.57 -2.75 24.75
C VAL A 593 -29.89 -3.06 23.43
N PHE A 594 -28.90 -2.26 23.06
CA PHE A 594 -28.00 -2.55 21.95
C PHE A 594 -26.74 -3.19 22.52
N VAL A 595 -26.45 -4.42 22.13
CA VAL A 595 -25.24 -5.15 22.50
C VAL A 595 -24.39 -5.35 21.26
N LEU A 596 -23.31 -4.59 21.20
CA LEU A 596 -22.21 -4.86 20.30
C LEU A 596 -21.31 -5.92 20.97
N SER A 597 -21.32 -7.13 20.43
CA SER A 597 -20.47 -8.24 20.85
C SER A 597 -19.16 -8.21 20.09
N GLU A 598 -18.10 -7.80 20.76
CA GLU A 598 -16.78 -7.56 20.17
C GLU A 598 -16.27 -8.75 19.36
N SER A 599 -15.90 -8.46 18.10
CA SER A 599 -15.33 -9.39 17.14
C SER A 599 -16.13 -10.68 16.90
N PHE A 600 -17.43 -10.75 17.26
CA PHE A 600 -18.18 -12.00 17.25
C PHE A 600 -18.67 -12.39 15.85
N ALA A 601 -18.26 -13.57 15.38
CA ALA A 601 -18.79 -14.21 14.18
C ALA A 601 -18.60 -15.72 14.23
N ASP A 602 -19.57 -16.49 13.73
CA ASP A 602 -19.48 -17.96 13.62
C ASP A 602 -18.27 -18.39 12.77
N PRO A 603 -17.26 -19.04 13.38
CA PRO A 603 -16.03 -19.44 12.70
C PRO A 603 -16.29 -20.53 11.65
N ARG A 604 -17.41 -21.26 11.71
CA ARG A 604 -17.75 -22.32 10.76
C ARG A 604 -18.15 -21.78 9.39
N ARG A 605 -18.52 -20.49 9.30
CA ARG A 605 -18.82 -19.82 8.02
C ARG A 605 -17.57 -19.29 7.30
N VAL A 606 -16.41 -19.33 7.94
CA VAL A 606 -15.15 -18.87 7.36
C VAL A 606 -14.78 -19.78 6.17
N PRO A 607 -14.65 -19.22 4.95
CA PRO A 607 -14.45 -20.06 3.76
C PRO A 607 -13.21 -20.94 3.81
N GLY A 608 -13.39 -22.23 3.52
CA GLY A 608 -12.26 -23.18 3.46
C GLY A 608 -11.63 -23.50 4.81
N MET A 609 -12.31 -23.19 5.91
CA MET A 609 -11.95 -23.62 7.27
C MET A 609 -12.94 -24.67 7.77
N LYS A 610 -12.46 -25.64 8.55
CA LYS A 610 -13.29 -26.60 9.30
C LYS A 610 -12.97 -26.47 10.77
N VAL A 611 -14.00 -26.50 11.61
CA VAL A 611 -13.90 -26.52 13.07
C VAL A 611 -14.22 -27.94 13.54
N SER A 612 -13.32 -28.56 14.29
CA SER A 612 -13.53 -29.83 14.99
C SER A 612 -13.70 -29.59 16.50
N GLY A 613 -14.23 -30.57 17.23
CA GLY A 613 -14.61 -30.43 18.64
C GLY A 613 -16.10 -30.12 18.87
N GLY A 614 -16.92 -30.20 17.83
CA GLY A 614 -18.37 -29.95 17.88
C GLY A 614 -18.76 -28.54 17.45
N ASP A 615 -19.99 -28.15 17.76
CA ASP A 615 -20.48 -26.80 17.51
C ASP A 615 -19.94 -25.84 18.60
N PRO A 616 -19.21 -24.77 18.26
CA PRO A 616 -18.75 -23.80 19.25
C PRO A 616 -19.85 -22.86 19.74
N LEU A 617 -20.96 -22.70 19.01
CA LEU A 617 -22.04 -21.75 19.34
C LEU A 617 -23.43 -22.43 19.38
N PRO A 618 -23.59 -23.55 20.12
CA PRO A 618 -24.81 -24.35 20.08
C PRO A 618 -26.05 -23.55 20.50
N PHE A 619 -25.95 -22.69 21.52
CA PHE A 619 -27.10 -21.90 21.96
C PHE A 619 -27.53 -20.91 20.89
N LEU A 620 -26.60 -20.11 20.35
CA LEU A 620 -26.91 -19.13 19.31
C LEU A 620 -27.57 -19.78 18.09
N HIS A 621 -27.08 -20.94 17.62
CA HIS A 621 -27.70 -21.61 16.48
C HIS A 621 -29.13 -22.07 16.75
N GLN A 622 -29.39 -22.62 17.93
CA GLN A 622 -30.76 -22.98 18.34
C GLN A 622 -31.63 -21.73 18.51
N PHE A 623 -31.09 -20.68 19.11
CA PHE A 623 -31.80 -19.45 19.42
C PHE A 623 -32.23 -18.68 18.16
N LYS A 624 -31.34 -18.62 17.16
CA LYS A 624 -31.62 -17.97 15.86
C LYS A 624 -32.80 -18.58 15.11
N GLN A 625 -33.13 -19.85 15.35
CA GLN A 625 -34.29 -20.51 14.72
C GLN A 625 -35.64 -20.02 15.27
N ARG A 626 -35.67 -19.45 16.49
CA ARG A 626 -36.89 -19.04 17.19
C ARG A 626 -37.01 -17.52 17.41
N THR A 627 -36.12 -16.73 16.81
CA THR A 627 -36.13 -15.27 16.94
C THR A 627 -35.73 -14.58 15.64
N THR A 628 -36.02 -13.28 15.53
CA THR A 628 -35.58 -12.48 14.39
C THR A 628 -34.05 -12.45 14.38
N SER A 629 -33.43 -13.02 13.36
CA SER A 629 -31.98 -13.14 13.30
C SER A 629 -31.47 -13.30 11.87
N GLY A 630 -30.17 -13.12 11.70
CA GLY A 630 -29.52 -13.28 10.40
C GLY A 630 -28.05 -12.96 10.49
N LEU A 631 -27.53 -12.39 9.42
CA LEU A 631 -26.16 -11.90 9.30
C LEU A 631 -26.15 -10.38 9.07
N MET A 632 -25.19 -9.70 9.66
CA MET A 632 -24.90 -8.29 9.40
C MET A 632 -23.65 -8.19 8.54
N ILE A 633 -23.72 -7.44 7.44
CA ILE A 633 -22.55 -7.06 6.65
C ILE A 633 -21.84 -5.92 7.35
N SER A 634 -20.75 -6.26 8.03
CA SER A 634 -19.87 -5.27 8.66
C SER A 634 -19.25 -4.34 7.63
N SER A 635 -19.02 -3.10 8.03
CA SER A 635 -18.18 -2.15 7.29
C SER A 635 -16.72 -2.22 7.71
N GLY A 636 -16.34 -3.19 8.56
CA GLY A 636 -14.99 -3.41 9.06
C GLY A 636 -14.56 -4.89 9.03
N TYR A 637 -13.25 -5.11 9.13
CA TYR A 637 -12.63 -6.43 9.26
C TYR A 637 -11.42 -6.30 10.19
N GLY A 638 -11.44 -6.99 11.33
CA GLY A 638 -10.43 -6.89 12.38
C GLY A 638 -10.39 -5.52 13.08
N GLY A 639 -11.44 -4.72 12.97
CA GLY A 639 -11.56 -3.41 13.58
C GLY A 639 -12.78 -2.64 13.06
N GLY A 640 -12.97 -1.43 13.59
CA GLY A 640 -14.03 -0.51 13.15
C GLY A 640 -15.26 -0.49 14.06
N THR A 641 -15.18 -1.05 15.27
CA THR A 641 -16.25 -1.12 16.29
C THR A 641 -17.11 0.14 16.38
N ALA A 642 -16.48 1.31 16.53
CA ALA A 642 -17.19 2.60 16.63
C ALA A 642 -17.98 2.98 15.36
N ASN A 643 -17.60 2.46 14.20
CA ASN A 643 -18.31 2.70 12.95
C ASN A 643 -19.61 1.90 12.88
N MET A 644 -19.61 0.63 13.30
CA MET A 644 -20.83 -0.17 13.40
C MET A 644 -21.75 0.41 14.48
N GLU A 645 -21.18 0.83 15.61
CA GLU A 645 -21.90 1.52 16.67
C GLU A 645 -22.55 2.83 16.20
N TYR A 646 -21.82 3.66 15.44
CA TYR A 646 -22.36 4.88 14.83
C TYR A 646 -23.54 4.59 13.91
N GLN A 647 -23.40 3.60 13.03
CA GLN A 647 -24.44 3.22 12.07
C GLN A 647 -25.69 2.71 12.80
N ALA A 648 -25.52 1.84 13.79
CA ALA A 648 -26.62 1.30 14.58
C ALA A 648 -27.38 2.41 15.34
N LEU A 649 -26.66 3.34 15.97
CA LEU A 649 -27.28 4.40 16.77
C LEU A 649 -27.95 5.49 15.92
N THR A 650 -27.40 5.82 14.74
CA THR A 650 -27.87 6.94 13.92
C THR A 650 -28.78 6.53 12.77
N GLY A 651 -28.73 5.26 12.35
CA GLY A 651 -29.34 4.78 11.10
C GLY A 651 -28.62 5.26 9.83
N LEU A 652 -27.46 5.91 9.95
CA LEU A 652 -26.70 6.43 8.82
C LEU A 652 -25.54 5.52 8.43
N SER A 653 -25.43 5.16 7.16
CA SER A 653 -24.37 4.31 6.63
C SER A 653 -23.08 5.09 6.43
N ILE A 654 -21.96 4.58 6.95
CA ILE A 654 -20.65 5.21 6.70
C ILE A 654 -20.20 5.08 5.24
N ALA A 655 -20.81 4.17 4.46
CA ALA A 655 -20.49 4.00 3.04
C ALA A 655 -20.85 5.24 2.21
N ASN A 656 -21.72 6.10 2.73
CA ASN A 656 -22.06 7.39 2.12
C ASN A 656 -21.08 8.51 2.45
N PHE A 657 -20.23 8.36 3.48
CA PHE A 657 -19.25 9.38 3.86
C PHE A 657 -18.02 9.36 2.94
N SER A 658 -17.25 10.45 2.98
CA SER A 658 -15.95 10.48 2.33
C SER A 658 -15.03 9.41 2.94
N PRO A 659 -14.17 8.76 2.15
CA PRO A 659 -13.09 7.93 2.68
C PRO A 659 -12.25 8.67 3.71
N THR A 660 -12.08 10.00 3.59
CA THR A 660 -11.33 10.83 4.55
C THR A 660 -11.96 10.90 5.95
N MET A 661 -13.19 10.39 6.12
CA MET A 661 -13.86 10.18 7.41
C MET A 661 -13.95 8.68 7.77
N PRO A 662 -12.84 8.00 8.06
CA PRO A 662 -12.87 6.60 8.49
C PRO A 662 -13.53 6.36 9.85
N THR A 663 -13.64 7.37 10.72
CA THR A 663 -14.24 7.22 12.05
C THR A 663 -15.10 8.43 12.43
N PRO A 664 -16.42 8.39 12.14
CA PRO A 664 -17.33 9.49 12.47
C PRO A 664 -17.33 9.90 13.95
N TYR A 665 -17.05 8.97 14.86
CA TYR A 665 -16.97 9.24 16.29
C TYR A 665 -15.89 10.25 16.69
N SER A 666 -14.72 10.23 16.06
CA SER A 666 -13.65 11.19 16.33
C SER A 666 -13.67 12.38 15.38
N GLN A 667 -14.21 12.20 14.17
CA GLN A 667 -14.09 13.19 13.08
C GLN A 667 -15.37 14.02 12.84
N LEU A 668 -16.55 13.53 13.20
CA LEU A 668 -17.83 14.19 12.93
C LEU A 668 -18.57 14.57 14.21
N VAL A 669 -18.88 13.58 15.06
CA VAL A 669 -19.78 13.76 16.21
C VAL A 669 -19.34 14.85 17.19
N PRO A 670 -18.04 15.00 17.53
CA PRO A 670 -17.59 16.05 18.45
C PRO A 670 -17.94 17.46 17.95
N TYR A 671 -17.98 17.64 16.63
CA TYR A 671 -18.19 18.91 15.96
C TYR A 671 -19.66 19.15 15.55
N GLN A 672 -20.53 18.14 15.68
CA GLN A 672 -21.97 18.32 15.44
C GLN A 672 -22.60 19.25 16.50
N ARG A 673 -23.37 20.23 16.01
CA ARG A 673 -24.15 21.14 16.86
C ARG A 673 -25.35 20.43 17.51
N ARG A 674 -26.03 19.60 16.73
CA ARG A 674 -27.17 18.77 17.18
C ARG A 674 -27.00 17.36 16.63
N THR A 675 -27.24 16.39 17.50
CA THR A 675 -27.13 14.95 17.20
C THR A 675 -28.50 14.31 17.12
N PHE A 676 -28.60 13.25 16.34
CA PHE A 676 -29.80 12.43 16.15
C PHE A 676 -29.40 10.97 16.24
N THR A 677 -30.00 10.28 17.21
CA THR A 677 -29.70 8.88 17.52
C THR A 677 -30.92 8.25 18.17
N ILE A 678 -31.11 6.95 17.98
CA ILE A 678 -32.26 6.20 18.52
C ILE A 678 -32.42 6.35 20.04
N ASN A 679 -31.32 6.44 20.78
CA ASN A 679 -31.36 6.64 22.23
C ASN A 679 -32.08 7.94 22.65
N ARG A 680 -32.20 8.93 21.74
CA ARG A 680 -32.91 10.19 22.02
C ARG A 680 -34.44 10.06 21.96
N LEU A 681 -34.96 8.90 21.55
CA LEU A 681 -36.38 8.57 21.68
C LEU A 681 -36.73 8.11 23.11
N PHE A 682 -35.74 7.83 23.95
CA PHE A 682 -35.90 7.34 25.30
C PHE A 682 -35.63 8.45 26.33
N HIS A 683 -36.33 8.39 27.46
CA HIS A 683 -36.16 9.38 28.54
C HIS A 683 -34.80 9.25 29.25
N TYR A 684 -34.22 8.05 29.24
CA TYR A 684 -32.97 7.77 29.90
C TYR A 684 -32.11 6.84 29.05
N ALA A 685 -30.88 7.26 28.75
CA ALA A 685 -29.93 6.46 27.99
C ALA A 685 -28.63 6.30 28.78
N ILE A 686 -28.07 5.10 28.80
CA ILE A 686 -26.75 4.82 29.39
C ILE A 686 -25.85 4.04 28.43
N GLY A 687 -24.55 4.24 28.58
CA GLY A 687 -23.52 3.46 27.92
C GLY A 687 -22.81 2.54 28.90
N ILE A 688 -22.41 1.35 28.47
CA ILE A 688 -21.60 0.40 29.23
C ILE A 688 -20.45 -0.08 28.34
N HIS A 689 -19.21 0.11 28.78
CA HIS A 689 -18.04 -0.38 28.08
C HIS A 689 -16.96 -0.76 29.12
N PRO A 690 -16.66 -2.05 29.34
CA PRO A 690 -15.68 -2.51 30.32
C PRO A 690 -14.24 -2.31 29.83
N PHE A 691 -13.93 -1.07 29.48
CA PHE A 691 -12.63 -0.60 29.03
C PHE A 691 -12.49 0.91 29.27
N THR A 692 -11.44 1.50 28.70
CA THR A 692 -11.30 2.95 28.65
C THR A 692 -12.41 3.59 27.80
N ALA A 693 -13.00 4.67 28.34
CA ALA A 693 -13.99 5.53 27.71
C ALA A 693 -13.43 6.43 26.60
N ASN A 694 -12.12 6.60 26.54
CA ASN A 694 -11.49 7.45 25.53
C ASN A 694 -11.18 6.70 24.24
N LEU A 695 -11.26 5.36 24.25
CA LEU A 695 -11.25 4.58 23.01
C LEU A 695 -12.37 5.08 22.08
N TYR A 696 -11.99 5.40 20.84
CA TYR A 696 -12.85 6.02 19.83
C TYR A 696 -13.56 7.32 20.27
N SER A 697 -13.01 8.08 21.23
CA SER A 697 -13.65 9.30 21.75
C SER A 697 -15.05 9.08 22.36
N ARG A 698 -15.36 7.86 22.84
CA ARG A 698 -16.71 7.54 23.38
C ARG A 698 -17.16 8.47 24.49
N LYS A 699 -16.26 8.92 25.36
CA LYS A 699 -16.56 9.92 26.40
C LYS A 699 -17.21 11.20 25.82
N THR A 700 -16.64 11.73 24.74
CA THR A 700 -17.15 12.92 24.05
C THR A 700 -18.42 12.60 23.26
N VAL A 701 -18.41 11.48 22.54
CA VAL A 701 -19.53 11.03 21.69
C VAL A 701 -20.78 10.75 22.49
N TYR A 702 -20.69 9.98 23.58
CA TYR A 702 -21.84 9.64 24.41
C TYR A 702 -22.44 10.87 25.08
N LYS A 703 -21.59 11.82 25.52
CA LYS A 703 -22.06 13.12 25.99
C LYS A 703 -22.84 13.87 24.91
N LYS A 704 -22.33 13.91 23.68
CA LYS A 704 -22.98 14.54 22.51
C LYS A 704 -24.28 13.83 22.08
N PHE A 705 -24.34 12.51 22.17
CA PHE A 705 -25.54 11.71 21.91
C PHE A 705 -26.56 11.76 23.07
N GLY A 706 -26.22 12.41 24.18
CA GLY A 706 -27.14 12.65 25.29
C GLY A 706 -27.29 11.47 26.25
N PHE A 707 -26.32 10.56 26.28
CA PHE A 707 -26.24 9.53 27.32
C PHE A 707 -26.06 10.18 28.70
N LYS A 708 -26.89 9.76 29.66
CA LYS A 708 -26.90 10.31 31.02
C LYS A 708 -25.82 9.73 31.90
N LYS A 709 -25.47 8.46 31.68
CA LYS A 709 -24.36 7.77 32.34
C LYS A 709 -23.56 6.99 31.32
N PHE A 710 -22.27 6.86 31.59
CA PHE A 710 -21.36 5.98 30.88
C PHE A 710 -20.53 5.22 31.92
N TYR A 711 -20.67 3.90 31.95
CA TYR A 711 -19.96 3.00 32.86
C TYR A 711 -18.71 2.46 32.19
N HIS A 712 -17.53 2.75 32.78
CA HIS A 712 -16.20 2.45 32.22
C HIS A 712 -15.11 2.43 33.32
N PHE A 713 -13.83 2.31 32.95
CA PHE A 713 -12.70 2.27 33.91
C PHE A 713 -12.05 3.62 34.24
N ASP A 714 -12.08 4.60 33.33
CA ASP A 714 -11.39 5.90 33.49
C ASP A 714 -12.03 6.91 34.48
N GLY A 715 -12.73 6.44 35.51
CA GLY A 715 -13.39 7.28 36.53
C GLY A 715 -14.82 7.73 36.17
N GLY A 716 -15.56 8.27 37.14
CA GLY A 716 -17.00 8.58 36.97
C GLY A 716 -17.92 7.41 37.36
N ASN A 717 -18.84 7.00 36.47
CA ASN A 717 -19.72 5.87 36.78
C ASN A 717 -18.91 4.56 36.68
N LYS A 718 -18.76 3.86 37.80
CA LYS A 718 -17.93 2.66 37.89
C LYS A 718 -18.71 1.42 37.49
N ILE A 719 -18.06 0.55 36.74
CA ILE A 719 -18.54 -0.81 36.49
C ILE A 719 -18.44 -1.63 37.78
N THR A 720 -19.47 -2.42 38.05
CA THR A 720 -19.59 -3.27 39.24
C THR A 720 -18.99 -4.65 38.98
N TYR A 721 -19.38 -5.29 37.88
CA TYR A 721 -18.92 -6.65 37.53
C TYR A 721 -17.71 -6.61 36.61
N LYS A 722 -16.58 -7.19 37.05
CA LYS A 722 -15.28 -7.09 36.36
C LYS A 722 -14.55 -8.43 36.24
N SER A 723 -15.24 -9.54 36.47
CA SER A 723 -14.62 -10.87 36.41
C SER A 723 -14.08 -11.14 35.00
N LYS A 724 -13.01 -11.93 34.94
CA LYS A 724 -12.34 -12.33 33.71
C LYS A 724 -12.36 -13.85 33.62
N ILE A 725 -12.14 -14.38 32.42
CA ILE A 725 -12.07 -15.83 32.20
C ILE A 725 -10.60 -16.24 32.19
N GLN A 726 -10.17 -16.97 33.22
CA GLN A 726 -8.82 -17.52 33.32
C GLN A 726 -7.76 -16.42 33.11
N ASN A 727 -6.84 -16.60 32.15
CA ASN A 727 -5.76 -15.67 31.88
C ASN A 727 -6.14 -14.55 30.88
N ASN A 728 -7.36 -14.55 30.35
CA ASN A 728 -7.81 -13.48 29.47
C ASN A 728 -7.81 -12.14 30.25
N PRO A 729 -7.08 -11.11 29.78
CA PRO A 729 -6.95 -9.85 30.52
C PRO A 729 -8.22 -8.98 30.47
N ARG A 730 -9.22 -9.33 29.65
CA ARG A 730 -10.43 -8.54 29.43
C ARG A 730 -11.61 -9.06 30.27
N VAL A 731 -12.50 -8.13 30.63
CA VAL A 731 -13.73 -8.47 31.38
C VAL A 731 -14.59 -9.39 30.54
N SER A 732 -15.18 -10.38 31.20
CA SER A 732 -16.04 -11.37 30.55
C SER A 732 -17.35 -10.77 30.05
N ASP A 733 -17.91 -11.38 29.01
CA ASP A 733 -19.22 -10.99 28.50
C ASP A 733 -20.31 -11.29 29.55
N ASP A 734 -20.19 -12.37 30.33
CA ASP A 734 -21.05 -12.64 31.51
C ASP A 734 -21.07 -11.49 32.52
N SER A 735 -19.90 -10.94 32.88
CA SER A 735 -19.83 -9.78 33.77
C SER A 735 -20.49 -8.55 33.14
N THR A 736 -20.31 -8.37 31.83
CA THR A 736 -20.92 -7.26 31.10
C THR A 736 -22.44 -7.38 31.06
N TYR A 737 -22.98 -8.59 30.85
CA TYR A 737 -24.41 -8.88 30.91
C TYR A 737 -25.01 -8.63 32.29
N LYS A 738 -24.32 -9.03 33.37
CA LYS A 738 -24.72 -8.69 34.76
C LYS A 738 -24.77 -7.18 35.01
N GLU A 739 -23.89 -6.40 34.38
CA GLU A 739 -23.93 -4.93 34.45
C GLU A 739 -25.16 -4.36 33.71
N ILE A 740 -25.57 -4.97 32.58
CA ILE A 740 -26.82 -4.62 31.89
C ILE A 740 -28.00 -4.84 32.82
N ASP A 741 -28.08 -6.02 33.43
CA ASP A 741 -29.19 -6.40 34.30
C ASP A 741 -29.27 -5.51 35.53
N LEU A 742 -28.15 -5.26 36.19
CA LEU A 742 -28.06 -4.31 37.30
C LEU A 742 -28.64 -2.95 36.90
N ASN A 743 -28.28 -2.46 35.71
CA ASN A 743 -28.77 -1.19 35.25
C ASN A 743 -30.26 -1.26 34.89
N LEU A 744 -30.76 -2.32 34.25
CA LEU A 744 -32.20 -2.52 33.99
C LEU A 744 -33.01 -2.49 35.29
N HIS A 745 -32.56 -3.19 36.34
CA HIS A 745 -33.22 -3.20 37.65
C HIS A 745 -33.26 -1.82 38.32
N ARG A 746 -32.16 -1.05 38.27
CA ARG A 746 -32.08 0.31 38.86
C ARG A 746 -33.08 1.31 38.27
N ARG A 747 -33.50 1.12 37.02
CA ARG A 747 -34.49 1.99 36.34
C ARG A 747 -35.33 1.13 35.37
N PRO A 748 -36.47 0.60 35.82
CA PRO A 748 -37.13 -0.51 35.14
C PRO A 748 -37.75 -0.19 33.77
N HIS A 749 -37.97 1.08 33.43
CA HIS A 749 -38.80 1.46 32.28
C HIS A 749 -38.19 2.59 31.44
N GLY A 750 -38.51 2.58 30.14
CA GLY A 750 -38.23 3.69 29.21
C GLY A 750 -36.74 3.97 29.01
N LYS A 751 -35.90 2.93 29.12
CA LYS A 751 -34.44 3.04 29.09
C LYS A 751 -33.85 2.53 27.78
N PHE A 752 -32.86 3.27 27.28
CA PHE A 752 -31.92 2.79 26.28
C PHE A 752 -30.57 2.42 26.92
N ILE A 753 -30.00 1.27 26.57
CA ILE A 753 -28.66 0.86 27.00
C ILE A 753 -27.83 0.55 25.75
N GLN A 754 -26.72 1.25 25.56
CA GLN A 754 -25.68 0.88 24.59
C GLN A 754 -24.58 0.10 25.31
N VAL A 755 -24.19 -1.04 24.75
CA VAL A 755 -23.10 -1.86 25.27
C VAL A 755 -22.10 -2.17 24.16
N ALA A 756 -20.81 -2.08 24.49
CA ALA A 756 -19.73 -2.63 23.68
C ALA A 756 -18.88 -3.54 24.57
N THR A 757 -18.91 -4.85 24.30
CA THR A 757 -18.16 -5.83 25.11
C THR A 757 -16.66 -5.81 24.78
N MET A 758 -15.84 -6.59 25.49
CA MET A 758 -14.37 -6.61 25.30
C MET A 758 -13.71 -7.99 25.38
N GLN A 759 -14.44 -9.04 25.79
CA GLN A 759 -13.84 -10.36 26.06
C GLN A 759 -13.05 -10.90 24.87
N ASN A 760 -13.61 -10.74 23.67
CA ASN A 760 -13.06 -11.27 22.41
C ASN A 760 -12.29 -10.21 21.60
N HIS A 761 -11.77 -9.18 22.26
CA HIS A 761 -10.88 -8.20 21.60
C HIS A 761 -9.46 -8.77 21.48
N MET A 762 -8.79 -8.49 20.37
CA MET A 762 -7.38 -8.85 20.14
C MET A 762 -6.42 -8.33 21.23
N PRO A 763 -5.25 -8.96 21.47
CA PRO A 763 -4.73 -10.16 20.79
C PRO A 763 -5.36 -11.47 21.29
N TYR A 764 -5.43 -12.49 20.43
CA TYR A 764 -5.97 -13.82 20.75
C TYR A 764 -4.85 -14.78 21.11
N ARG A 765 -4.46 -14.83 22.38
CA ARG A 765 -3.30 -15.62 22.78
C ARG A 765 -3.70 -17.04 23.18
N PRO A 766 -2.99 -18.08 22.69
CA PRO A 766 -3.21 -19.46 23.12
C PRO A 766 -3.25 -19.62 24.65
N GLU A 767 -2.43 -18.84 25.38
CA GLU A 767 -2.28 -18.93 26.84
C GLU A 767 -3.45 -18.35 27.64
N TYR A 768 -4.40 -17.67 26.98
CA TYR A 768 -5.58 -17.09 27.67
C TYR A 768 -6.48 -18.16 28.27
N TYR A 769 -6.57 -19.31 27.63
CA TYR A 769 -7.44 -20.40 28.05
C TYR A 769 -6.64 -21.67 28.33
N HIS A 770 -6.85 -22.27 29.50
CA HIS A 770 -6.14 -23.48 29.95
C HIS A 770 -6.36 -24.68 29.02
N LYS A 771 -7.55 -24.76 28.42
CA LYS A 771 -7.91 -25.78 27.42
C LYS A 771 -8.62 -25.10 26.25
N ARG A 772 -8.30 -25.55 25.03
CA ARG A 772 -8.98 -25.18 23.80
C ARG A 772 -9.58 -26.45 23.22
N GLN A 773 -10.90 -26.59 23.30
CA GLN A 773 -11.59 -27.82 22.89
C GLN A 773 -11.92 -27.84 21.39
N TYR A 774 -11.83 -26.68 20.73
CA TYR A 774 -12.08 -26.53 19.30
C TYR A 774 -10.76 -26.38 18.56
N HIS A 775 -10.60 -27.21 17.53
CA HIS A 775 -9.44 -27.16 16.64
C HIS A 775 -9.86 -26.76 15.24
N VAL A 776 -8.93 -26.18 14.48
CA VAL A 776 -9.21 -25.75 13.11
C VAL A 776 -8.28 -26.39 12.09
N SER A 777 -8.83 -26.70 10.92
CA SER A 777 -8.06 -27.09 9.74
C SER A 777 -8.50 -26.32 8.50
N GLY A 778 -7.63 -26.26 7.50
CA GLY A 778 -7.92 -25.64 6.20
C GLY A 778 -7.07 -24.40 5.92
N ARG A 779 -7.60 -23.50 5.09
CA ARG A 779 -6.84 -22.38 4.51
C ARG A 779 -6.99 -21.07 5.27
N GLY A 780 -7.49 -21.08 6.51
CA GLY A 780 -7.66 -19.87 7.32
C GLY A 780 -6.34 -19.27 7.85
N PHE A 781 -5.31 -20.09 7.98
CA PHE A 781 -4.02 -19.78 8.61
C PHE A 781 -2.85 -20.30 7.77
N LYS A 782 -1.63 -19.82 8.05
CA LYS A 782 -0.39 -20.18 7.34
C LYS A 782 0.65 -20.89 8.21
N ASN A 783 0.53 -20.81 9.53
CA ASN A 783 1.46 -21.44 10.49
C ASN A 783 0.74 -21.80 11.80
N ALA A 784 1.43 -22.54 12.67
CA ALA A 784 0.91 -23.04 13.94
C ALA A 784 0.51 -21.91 14.91
N ASP A 785 1.24 -20.80 14.94
CA ASP A 785 0.89 -19.65 15.78
C ASP A 785 -0.46 -19.06 15.39
N GLN A 786 -0.68 -18.81 14.10
CA GLN A 786 -1.96 -18.32 13.57
C GLN A 786 -3.09 -19.32 13.82
N GLN A 787 -2.82 -20.61 13.70
CA GLN A 787 -3.77 -21.66 14.06
C GLN A 787 -4.17 -21.54 15.55
N GLY A 788 -3.20 -21.48 16.45
CA GLY A 788 -3.44 -21.35 17.89
C GLY A 788 -4.20 -20.08 18.28
N GLN A 789 -3.97 -18.97 17.57
CA GLN A 789 -4.75 -17.74 17.75
C GLN A 789 -6.22 -17.91 17.37
N ILE A 790 -6.50 -18.59 16.25
CA ILE A 790 -7.88 -18.88 15.82
C ILE A 790 -8.56 -19.80 16.83
N GLU A 791 -7.90 -20.87 17.27
CA GLU A 791 -8.46 -21.80 18.27
C GLU A 791 -8.75 -21.10 19.61
N ALA A 792 -7.86 -20.20 20.05
CA ALA A 792 -8.09 -19.39 21.24
C ALA A 792 -9.29 -18.44 21.07
N TYR A 793 -9.44 -17.80 19.90
CA TYR A 793 -10.61 -16.99 19.58
C TYR A 793 -11.90 -17.81 19.61
N ILE A 794 -11.92 -19.00 19.01
CA ILE A 794 -13.09 -19.89 19.00
C ILE A 794 -13.49 -20.29 20.43
N GLN A 795 -12.51 -20.59 21.29
CA GLN A 795 -12.78 -20.85 22.70
C GLN A 795 -13.39 -19.64 23.42
N GLY A 796 -12.93 -18.42 23.09
CA GLY A 796 -13.47 -17.18 23.66
C GLY A 796 -14.94 -16.93 23.29
N ILE A 797 -15.30 -17.07 22.01
CA ILE A 797 -16.69 -16.89 21.57
C ILE A 797 -17.62 -18.01 22.07
N HIS A 798 -17.09 -19.22 22.32
CA HIS A 798 -17.85 -20.27 23.00
C HIS A 798 -18.25 -19.85 24.41
N TYR A 799 -17.35 -19.24 25.18
CA TYR A 799 -17.71 -18.69 26.50
C TYR A 799 -18.73 -17.55 26.39
N THR A 800 -18.68 -16.75 25.32
CA THR A 800 -19.74 -15.76 25.04
C THR A 800 -21.09 -16.43 24.77
N ASP A 801 -21.13 -17.54 24.02
CA ASP A 801 -22.36 -18.32 23.75
C ASP A 801 -22.97 -18.88 25.05
N GLN A 802 -22.13 -19.42 25.95
CA GLN A 802 -22.58 -19.89 27.27
C GLN A 802 -23.12 -18.75 28.15
N ALA A 803 -22.43 -17.59 28.16
CA ALA A 803 -22.89 -16.41 28.89
C ALA A 803 -24.21 -15.87 28.31
N LEU A 804 -24.35 -15.93 26.98
CA LEU A 804 -25.55 -15.49 26.28
C LEU A 804 -26.75 -16.39 26.62
N ASP A 805 -26.58 -17.70 26.68
CA ASP A 805 -27.63 -18.65 27.09
C ASP A 805 -28.20 -18.30 28.47
N GLY A 806 -27.32 -18.19 29.47
CA GLY A 806 -27.71 -17.83 30.84
C GLY A 806 -28.37 -16.45 30.91
N TRP A 807 -27.84 -15.47 30.18
CA TRP A 807 -28.37 -14.11 30.19
C TRP A 807 -29.76 -14.00 29.54
N ILE A 808 -30.00 -14.66 28.41
CA ILE A 808 -31.31 -14.65 27.75
C ILE A 808 -32.38 -15.28 28.65
N HIS A 809 -32.06 -16.35 29.38
CA HIS A 809 -32.96 -16.95 30.37
C HIS A 809 -33.32 -15.94 31.47
N GLN A 810 -32.34 -15.23 32.03
CA GLN A 810 -32.57 -14.20 33.06
C GLN A 810 -33.41 -13.03 32.55
N VAL A 811 -33.14 -12.55 31.33
CA VAL A 811 -33.92 -11.47 30.70
C VAL A 811 -35.39 -11.88 30.50
N ASP A 812 -35.65 -13.16 30.25
CA ASP A 812 -37.01 -13.67 30.07
C ASP A 812 -37.83 -13.78 31.35
N GLU A 813 -37.17 -13.83 32.50
CA GLU A 813 -37.79 -13.78 33.82
C GLU A 813 -38.11 -12.32 34.25
N MET A 814 -37.53 -11.32 33.59
CA MET A 814 -37.77 -9.93 33.92
C MET A 814 -39.21 -9.51 33.60
N LYS A 815 -39.85 -8.83 34.56
CA LYS A 815 -41.18 -8.22 34.39
C LYS A 815 -41.15 -6.94 33.53
N GLN A 816 -39.96 -6.39 33.30
CA GLN A 816 -39.77 -5.19 32.48
C GLN A 816 -39.84 -5.55 30.99
N PRO A 817 -40.63 -4.85 30.16
CA PRO A 817 -40.60 -5.06 28.71
C PRO A 817 -39.26 -4.64 28.12
N THR A 818 -38.46 -5.60 27.66
CA THR A 818 -37.10 -5.35 27.16
C THR A 818 -36.92 -5.99 25.80
N THR A 819 -36.43 -5.19 24.85
CA THR A 819 -35.97 -5.65 23.53
C THR A 819 -34.45 -5.50 23.44
N ILE A 820 -33.78 -6.52 22.91
CA ILE A 820 -32.34 -6.61 22.73
C ILE A 820 -32.07 -6.65 21.23
N VAL A 821 -31.19 -5.78 20.75
CA VAL A 821 -30.50 -5.93 19.47
C VAL A 821 -29.07 -6.33 19.79
N TRP A 822 -28.72 -7.57 19.45
CA TRP A 822 -27.39 -8.13 19.69
C TRP A 822 -26.74 -8.40 18.35
N TYR A 823 -25.50 -7.96 18.17
CA TYR A 823 -24.77 -8.13 16.92
C TYR A 823 -23.27 -8.20 17.14
N GLY A 824 -22.59 -9.03 16.36
CA GLY A 824 -21.15 -8.94 16.18
C GLY A 824 -20.79 -7.70 15.37
N ASP A 825 -19.75 -6.95 15.74
CA ASP A 825 -19.37 -5.75 14.98
C ASP A 825 -18.57 -6.08 13.72
N HIS A 826 -17.55 -6.93 13.81
CA HIS A 826 -16.75 -7.38 12.68
C HIS A 826 -16.17 -8.78 12.93
N LEU A 827 -15.68 -9.45 11.88
CA LEU A 827 -14.85 -10.63 12.06
C LEU A 827 -13.48 -10.25 12.65
N PRO A 828 -12.80 -11.16 13.39
CA PRO A 828 -11.43 -10.92 13.83
C PRO A 828 -10.47 -10.88 12.63
N GLY A 829 -9.45 -10.03 12.71
CA GLY A 829 -8.46 -9.83 11.64
C GLY A 829 -7.41 -10.94 11.51
N ILE A 830 -7.75 -12.18 11.85
CA ILE A 830 -6.82 -13.31 12.05
C ILE A 830 -6.78 -14.33 10.90
N TYR A 831 -7.69 -14.22 9.91
CA TYR A 831 -7.77 -15.18 8.80
C TYR A 831 -6.80 -14.85 7.65
N HIS A 832 -5.50 -15.04 7.90
CA HIS A 832 -4.41 -14.66 6.97
C HIS A 832 -4.32 -15.48 5.68
N GLY A 833 -5.00 -16.62 5.60
CA GLY A 833 -4.99 -17.52 4.44
C GLY A 833 -6.10 -17.28 3.41
N LEU A 834 -6.93 -16.23 3.59
CA LEU A 834 -8.09 -15.96 2.73
C LEU A 834 -7.98 -14.60 1.99
N PRO A 835 -7.93 -14.59 0.64
CA PRO A 835 -7.85 -13.34 -0.11
C PRO A 835 -9.19 -12.59 -0.09
N MET A 836 -9.17 -11.34 0.39
CA MET A 836 -10.33 -10.44 0.46
C MET A 836 -10.99 -10.20 -0.91
N SER A 837 -10.21 -10.25 -2.00
CA SER A 837 -10.73 -10.11 -3.37
C SER A 837 -11.73 -11.21 -3.75
N LYS A 838 -11.61 -12.39 -3.14
CA LYS A 838 -12.48 -13.55 -3.38
C LYS A 838 -13.50 -13.74 -2.27
N TYR A 839 -13.08 -13.62 -1.01
CA TYR A 839 -13.89 -13.93 0.17
C TYR A 839 -14.37 -12.69 0.94
N GLY A 840 -14.36 -11.53 0.29
CA GLY A 840 -14.71 -10.26 0.92
C GLY A 840 -16.05 -10.25 1.64
N ILE A 841 -17.13 -10.72 1.02
CA ILE A 841 -18.46 -10.75 1.66
C ILE A 841 -18.48 -11.70 2.86
N PRO A 842 -18.13 -13.00 2.74
CA PRO A 842 -18.08 -13.90 3.91
C PRO A 842 -17.20 -13.40 5.06
N LEU A 843 -16.11 -12.68 4.75
CA LEU A 843 -15.23 -12.11 5.77
C LEU A 843 -15.79 -10.85 6.47
N HIS A 844 -16.97 -10.37 6.07
CA HIS A 844 -17.68 -9.26 6.72
C HIS A 844 -19.05 -9.71 7.26
N GLU A 845 -19.39 -11.00 7.22
CA GLU A 845 -20.68 -11.55 7.68
C GLU A 845 -20.65 -11.95 9.17
N THR A 846 -21.09 -11.03 10.01
CA THR A 846 -21.23 -11.23 11.47
C THR A 846 -22.64 -11.70 11.83
N ASP A 847 -22.83 -12.29 13.01
CA ASP A 847 -24.16 -12.72 13.48
C ASP A 847 -24.92 -11.58 14.15
N TYR A 848 -26.25 -11.55 13.99
CA TYR A 848 -27.12 -10.70 14.79
C TYR A 848 -28.43 -11.40 15.15
N PHE A 849 -29.10 -10.91 16.20
CA PHE A 849 -30.49 -11.18 16.49
C PHE A 849 -31.21 -9.97 17.13
N ILE A 850 -32.53 -9.94 17.01
CA ILE A 850 -33.42 -8.98 17.68
C ILE A 850 -34.45 -9.74 18.48
N TYR A 851 -34.35 -9.64 19.80
CA TYR A 851 -35.11 -10.43 20.74
C TYR A 851 -35.91 -9.54 21.69
N SER A 852 -37.20 -9.82 21.85
CA SER A 852 -38.04 -9.17 22.87
C SER A 852 -38.39 -10.22 23.93
N ASN A 853 -38.25 -9.89 25.21
CA ASN A 853 -38.53 -10.83 26.30
C ASN A 853 -40.04 -11.12 26.48
N LYS A 854 -40.40 -12.06 27.37
CA LYS A 854 -41.81 -12.42 27.65
C LYS A 854 -42.70 -11.20 27.93
N ALA A 855 -42.23 -10.23 28.71
CA ALA A 855 -42.99 -9.02 29.03
C ALA A 855 -43.22 -8.12 27.79
N ALA A 856 -42.20 -7.93 26.95
CA ALA A 856 -42.33 -7.17 25.70
C ALA A 856 -43.22 -7.87 24.67
N ARG A 857 -43.13 -9.20 24.54
CA ARG A 857 -43.99 -9.99 23.61
C ARG A 857 -45.47 -9.94 23.99
N ARG A 858 -45.81 -9.75 25.27
CA ARG A 858 -47.22 -9.59 25.70
C ARG A 858 -47.82 -8.24 25.29
N MET A 859 -46.99 -7.21 25.09
CA MET A 859 -47.45 -5.85 24.79
C MET A 859 -47.28 -5.44 23.32
N ASN A 860 -46.41 -6.12 22.57
CA ASN A 860 -46.09 -5.79 21.20
C ASN A 860 -46.59 -6.89 20.27
N LYS A 861 -47.09 -6.50 19.09
CA LYS A 861 -47.31 -7.45 18.01
C LYS A 861 -45.93 -7.85 17.49
N ASP A 862 -45.63 -9.15 17.38
CA ASP A 862 -44.35 -9.58 16.84
C ASP A 862 -44.28 -9.28 15.33
N ARG A 863 -43.75 -8.10 14.99
CA ARG A 863 -43.76 -7.55 13.62
C ARG A 863 -42.63 -8.06 12.73
N LEU A 864 -41.63 -8.73 13.28
CA LEU A 864 -40.48 -9.23 12.51
C LEU A 864 -40.53 -10.75 12.44
N THR A 865 -40.71 -11.29 11.23
CA THR A 865 -40.60 -12.73 10.94
C THR A 865 -39.21 -13.05 10.36
N ALA A 866 -38.91 -14.32 10.06
CA ALA A 866 -37.58 -14.84 9.68
C ALA A 866 -36.99 -14.32 8.34
N GLN A 867 -37.39 -13.13 7.86
CA GLN A 867 -37.14 -12.62 6.51
C GLN A 867 -35.90 -11.72 6.35
N HIS A 868 -35.11 -11.43 7.40
CA HIS A 868 -33.96 -10.54 7.31
C HIS A 868 -32.63 -11.30 7.35
N LYS A 869 -32.33 -12.04 6.28
CA LYS A 869 -31.12 -12.89 6.23
C LYS A 869 -29.83 -12.09 6.26
N ILE A 870 -29.79 -10.93 5.60
CA ILE A 870 -28.63 -10.06 5.45
C ILE A 870 -29.04 -8.61 5.67
N VAL A 871 -28.42 -7.93 6.64
CA VAL A 871 -28.67 -6.51 6.95
C VAL A 871 -27.37 -5.72 7.04
N GLY A 872 -27.45 -4.40 6.96
CA GLY A 872 -26.37 -3.48 7.32
C GLY A 872 -26.51 -3.02 8.78
N PRO A 873 -25.43 -2.54 9.41
CA PRO A 873 -25.50 -1.98 10.77
C PRO A 873 -26.44 -0.76 10.88
N ASN A 874 -26.67 -0.04 9.78
CA ASN A 874 -27.59 1.11 9.73
C ASN A 874 -29.08 0.72 9.83
N ASP A 875 -29.41 -0.57 9.71
CA ASP A 875 -30.80 -1.05 9.65
C ASP A 875 -31.39 -1.27 11.05
N PHE A 876 -30.53 -1.50 12.06
CA PHE A 876 -30.97 -1.92 13.40
C PHE A 876 -31.92 -0.96 14.10
N SER A 877 -31.81 0.34 13.88
CA SER A 877 -32.74 1.29 14.50
C SER A 877 -34.17 1.13 13.97
N ALA A 878 -34.32 0.88 12.67
CA ALA A 878 -35.63 0.66 12.05
C ALA A 878 -36.21 -0.68 12.51
N MET A 879 -35.40 -1.74 12.50
CA MET A 879 -35.81 -3.06 12.96
C MET A 879 -36.14 -3.08 14.47
N ALA A 880 -35.41 -2.35 15.30
CA ALA A 880 -35.69 -2.26 16.73
C ALA A 880 -37.05 -1.61 17.00
N LEU A 881 -37.31 -0.44 16.39
CA LEU A 881 -38.63 0.21 16.47
C LEU A 881 -39.72 -0.70 15.89
N ALA A 882 -39.36 -1.50 14.88
CA ALA A 882 -40.27 -2.47 14.32
C ALA A 882 -40.68 -3.55 15.33
N LYS A 883 -39.71 -4.18 15.99
CA LYS A 883 -39.94 -5.19 17.02
C LYS A 883 -40.68 -4.65 18.24
N MET A 884 -40.44 -3.38 18.58
CA MET A 884 -41.08 -2.68 19.70
C MET A 884 -42.51 -2.20 19.40
N ASP A 885 -43.01 -2.38 18.17
CA ASP A 885 -44.33 -1.93 17.71
C ASP A 885 -44.59 -0.42 17.94
N VAL A 886 -43.52 0.39 17.83
CA VAL A 886 -43.53 1.84 18.06
C VAL A 886 -43.74 2.60 16.75
N LYS A 887 -44.62 3.60 16.77
CA LYS A 887 -44.85 4.53 15.67
C LYS A 887 -43.60 5.34 15.35
N VAL A 888 -43.34 5.52 14.06
CA VAL A 888 -42.14 6.13 13.50
C VAL A 888 -42.36 7.59 13.10
N SER A 889 -41.30 8.38 13.18
CA SER A 889 -41.23 9.71 12.58
C SER A 889 -40.95 9.61 11.07
N PRO A 890 -41.03 10.70 10.30
CA PRO A 890 -40.64 10.69 8.89
C PRO A 890 -39.22 10.17 8.65
N PHE A 891 -38.26 10.50 9.52
CA PHE A 891 -36.90 9.97 9.44
C PHE A 891 -36.85 8.44 9.60
N TYR A 892 -37.51 7.89 10.62
CA TYR A 892 -37.53 6.44 10.82
C TYR A 892 -38.39 5.71 9.78
N ALA A 893 -39.37 6.37 9.17
CA ALA A 893 -40.09 5.84 8.01
C ALA A 893 -39.17 5.69 6.80
N LEU A 894 -38.31 6.68 6.52
CA LEU A 894 -37.25 6.53 5.52
C LEU A 894 -36.30 5.37 5.85
N LEU A 895 -35.88 5.24 7.11
CA LEU A 895 -35.00 4.14 7.52
C LEU A 895 -35.67 2.76 7.40
N THR A 896 -36.98 2.66 7.67
CA THR A 896 -37.76 1.44 7.42
C THR A 896 -37.80 1.11 5.93
N GLU A 897 -38.10 2.07 5.04
CA GLU A 897 -38.04 1.79 3.60
C GLU A 897 -36.62 1.41 3.15
N VAL A 898 -35.58 2.08 3.66
CA VAL A 898 -34.18 1.73 3.37
C VAL A 898 -33.88 0.28 3.76
N GLU A 899 -34.30 -0.13 4.93
CA GLU A 899 -34.09 -1.50 5.44
C GLU A 899 -34.88 -2.55 4.65
N GLU A 900 -36.14 -2.27 4.32
CA GLU A 900 -37.02 -3.22 3.63
C GLU A 900 -36.74 -3.32 2.11
N ASP A 901 -36.46 -2.21 1.44
CA ASP A 901 -36.37 -2.13 -0.02
C ASP A 901 -34.92 -2.10 -0.56
N LEU A 902 -33.91 -1.72 0.24
CA LEU A 902 -32.51 -1.71 -0.23
C LEU A 902 -31.75 -2.98 0.19
N PRO A 903 -30.80 -3.46 -0.63
CA PRO A 903 -29.81 -4.42 -0.18
C PRO A 903 -28.93 -3.81 0.92
N ALA A 904 -28.38 -4.66 1.80
CA ALA A 904 -27.48 -4.25 2.86
C ALA A 904 -26.31 -3.41 2.31
N ILE A 905 -26.07 -2.26 2.93
CA ILE A 905 -25.10 -1.27 2.50
C ILE A 905 -23.83 -1.40 3.34
N SER A 906 -22.69 -1.58 2.68
CA SER A 906 -21.39 -1.61 3.35
C SER A 906 -20.30 -0.91 2.52
N LEU A 907 -19.18 -0.61 3.17
CA LEU A 907 -17.94 -0.27 2.48
C LEU A 907 -17.52 -1.43 1.55
N PRO A 908 -16.65 -1.18 0.55
CA PRO A 908 -16.26 -2.20 -0.40
C PRO A 908 -15.53 -3.37 0.26
N THR A 909 -16.20 -4.52 0.34
CA THR A 909 -15.72 -5.74 1.01
C THR A 909 -14.53 -6.41 0.32
N ASN A 910 -14.14 -6.01 -0.89
CA ASN A 910 -13.10 -6.66 -1.70
C ASN A 910 -11.68 -6.08 -1.54
N GLY A 911 -11.48 -5.09 -0.68
CA GLY A 911 -10.14 -4.66 -0.23
C GLY A 911 -9.14 -4.22 -1.31
N THR A 912 -9.60 -3.75 -2.48
CA THR A 912 -8.70 -3.34 -3.58
C THR A 912 -8.24 -1.87 -3.44
N ALA A 913 -7.03 -1.56 -3.92
CA ALA A 913 -6.48 -0.19 -3.95
C ALA A 913 -7.33 0.81 -4.75
N LYS A 914 -8.19 0.32 -5.68
CA LYS A 914 -9.15 1.14 -6.43
C LYS A 914 -10.32 1.66 -5.59
N ASN A 915 -10.62 1.04 -4.45
CA ASN A 915 -11.76 1.39 -3.59
C ASN A 915 -11.44 2.47 -2.54
N ASN A 916 -10.29 3.14 -2.68
CA ASN A 916 -9.59 3.79 -1.56
C ASN A 916 -9.01 5.16 -1.91
N THR A 917 -9.26 5.67 -3.11
CA THR A 917 -8.97 7.09 -3.36
C THR A 917 -10.04 7.92 -2.65
N ALA A 918 -9.70 9.12 -2.17
CA ALA A 918 -10.64 10.05 -1.50
C ALA A 918 -11.92 10.36 -2.32
N HIS A 919 -11.95 9.95 -3.60
CA HIS A 919 -13.02 10.19 -4.55
C HIS A 919 -13.54 8.93 -5.27
N GLN A 920 -13.03 7.73 -4.95
CA GLN A 920 -13.55 6.44 -5.40
C GLN A 920 -13.96 5.58 -4.18
N SER A 921 -14.75 6.16 -3.28
CA SER A 921 -15.54 5.36 -2.34
C SER A 921 -16.50 4.50 -3.16
N GLY A 922 -16.24 3.21 -3.23
CA GLY A 922 -17.26 2.26 -3.68
C GLY A 922 -18.30 2.08 -2.59
N ILE A 923 -19.53 1.79 -2.97
CA ILE A 923 -20.55 1.27 -2.06
C ILE A 923 -20.83 -0.15 -2.50
N SER A 924 -20.78 -1.09 -1.57
CA SER A 924 -21.17 -2.47 -1.83
C SER A 924 -22.60 -2.69 -1.36
N PHE A 925 -23.45 -3.14 -2.28
CA PHE A 925 -24.81 -3.58 -1.98
C PHE A 925 -24.81 -5.10 -1.95
N VAL A 926 -25.25 -5.68 -0.84
CA VAL A 926 -25.32 -7.14 -0.65
C VAL A 926 -26.79 -7.52 -0.47
N ASN A 927 -27.30 -8.37 -1.36
CA ASN A 927 -28.69 -8.82 -1.29
C ASN A 927 -28.90 -9.87 -0.19
N GLN A 928 -30.16 -10.25 0.04
CA GLN A 928 -30.56 -11.28 1.01
C GLN A 928 -29.97 -12.69 0.76
N ARG A 929 -29.28 -12.91 -0.37
CA ARG A 929 -28.56 -14.16 -0.70
C ARG A 929 -27.05 -14.09 -0.41
N GLY A 930 -26.56 -12.99 0.19
CA GLY A 930 -25.12 -12.79 0.42
C GLY A 930 -24.35 -12.47 -0.86
N GLN A 931 -25.01 -11.96 -1.90
CA GLN A 931 -24.39 -11.68 -3.20
C GLN A 931 -24.35 -10.18 -3.47
N ARG A 932 -23.24 -9.73 -4.09
CA ARG A 932 -23.12 -8.34 -4.55
C ARG A 932 -24.14 -8.08 -5.65
N THR A 933 -24.91 -7.00 -5.52
CA THR A 933 -25.94 -6.63 -6.48
C THR A 933 -25.83 -5.16 -6.90
N LYS A 934 -26.57 -4.77 -7.93
CA LYS A 934 -26.79 -3.38 -8.33
C LYS A 934 -28.21 -2.97 -7.93
N LEU A 935 -28.41 -1.69 -7.64
CA LEU A 935 -29.73 -1.15 -7.33
C LEU A 935 -30.57 -1.03 -8.60
N ASP A 936 -31.85 -1.41 -8.53
CA ASP A 936 -32.84 -1.11 -9.57
C ASP A 936 -33.26 0.38 -9.58
N ALA A 937 -34.21 0.76 -10.44
CA ALA A 937 -34.65 2.15 -10.55
C ALA A 937 -35.34 2.70 -9.29
N LYS A 938 -36.19 1.89 -8.62
CA LYS A 938 -36.88 2.26 -7.38
C LYS A 938 -35.86 2.41 -6.26
N GLN A 939 -34.98 1.43 -6.13
CA GLN A 939 -33.90 1.40 -5.14
C GLN A 939 -32.93 2.57 -5.32
N ARG A 940 -32.54 2.92 -6.54
CA ARG A 940 -31.68 4.10 -6.80
C ARG A 940 -32.32 5.40 -6.33
N LYS A 941 -33.64 5.55 -6.50
CA LYS A 941 -34.38 6.74 -6.05
C LYS A 941 -34.44 6.82 -4.53
N LEU A 942 -34.78 5.71 -3.87
CA LEU A 942 -34.80 5.61 -2.41
C LEU A 942 -33.40 5.85 -1.81
N PHE A 943 -32.37 5.22 -2.38
CA PHE A 943 -30.99 5.41 -1.98
C PHE A 943 -30.52 6.87 -2.16
N ASN A 944 -30.96 7.55 -3.22
CA ASN A 944 -30.65 8.97 -3.41
C ASN A 944 -31.34 9.86 -2.35
N ASP A 945 -32.60 9.57 -2.00
CA ASP A 945 -33.29 10.29 -0.93
C ASP A 945 -32.59 10.05 0.42
N TYR A 946 -32.19 8.81 0.71
CA TYR A 946 -31.37 8.47 1.88
C TYR A 946 -30.04 9.26 1.92
N ARG A 947 -29.31 9.32 0.81
CA ARG A 947 -28.06 10.10 0.71
C ARG A 947 -28.28 11.60 0.90
N LEU A 948 -29.36 12.14 0.36
CA LEU A 948 -29.70 13.56 0.52
C LEU A 948 -30.00 13.89 1.98
N VAL A 949 -30.80 13.05 2.67
CA VAL A 949 -31.09 13.20 4.10
C VAL A 949 -29.83 13.06 4.93
N GLN A 950 -29.00 12.04 4.67
CA GLN A 950 -27.74 11.87 5.38
C GLN A 950 -26.81 13.08 5.20
N TYR A 951 -26.68 13.60 3.97
CA TYR A 951 -25.90 14.80 3.71
C TYR A 951 -26.46 16.00 4.47
N ASP A 952 -27.78 16.24 4.42
CA ASP A 952 -28.43 17.35 5.12
C ASP A 952 -28.21 17.31 6.63
N LEU A 953 -28.33 16.13 7.24
CA LEU A 953 -28.18 15.94 8.69
C LEU A 953 -26.73 15.98 9.17
N THR A 954 -25.74 15.90 8.27
CA THR A 954 -24.31 15.84 8.64
C THR A 954 -23.47 16.98 8.09
N ALA A 955 -23.44 17.18 6.77
CA ALA A 955 -22.54 18.12 6.09
C ALA A 955 -23.27 19.34 5.48
N GLY A 956 -24.58 19.25 5.29
CA GLY A 956 -25.39 20.23 4.58
C GLY A 956 -25.83 21.42 5.42
N HIS A 957 -26.91 22.06 4.97
CA HIS A 957 -27.56 23.20 5.61
C HIS A 957 -28.56 22.82 6.71
N HIS A 958 -28.72 21.52 7.01
CA HIS A 958 -29.53 21.04 8.13
C HIS A 958 -31.02 21.42 8.06
N TYR A 959 -31.63 21.43 6.86
CA TYR A 959 -33.05 21.76 6.67
C TYR A 959 -33.99 20.78 7.40
N LEU A 960 -33.60 19.51 7.51
CA LEU A 960 -34.36 18.43 8.15
C LEU A 960 -33.92 18.18 9.60
N LEU A 961 -32.96 18.95 10.15
CA LEU A 961 -32.46 18.78 11.52
C LEU A 961 -33.42 19.40 12.56
N LYS A 962 -34.68 18.95 12.54
CA LYS A 962 -35.81 19.42 13.36
C LYS A 962 -36.60 18.25 13.91
N ASP A 963 -37.30 18.47 15.03
CA ASP A 963 -38.01 17.38 15.71
C ASP A 963 -39.20 16.85 14.89
N SER A 964 -39.82 17.66 14.02
CA SER A 964 -40.91 17.21 13.13
C SER A 964 -40.51 16.05 12.22
N PHE A 965 -39.26 16.04 11.74
CA PHE A 965 -38.73 14.99 10.89
C PHE A 965 -38.11 13.86 11.72
N LEU A 966 -37.33 14.21 12.75
CA LEU A 966 -36.48 13.25 13.47
C LEU A 966 -37.16 12.48 14.61
N LYS A 967 -38.20 13.04 15.23
CA LYS A 967 -38.76 12.49 16.48
C LYS A 967 -40.27 12.42 16.54
N GLN A 968 -40.96 13.42 15.99
CA GLN A 968 -42.42 13.46 16.05
C GLN A 968 -43.00 12.37 15.16
N VAL A 969 -43.97 11.63 15.70
CA VAL A 969 -44.73 10.63 14.95
C VAL A 969 -45.29 11.26 13.68
N ALA A 970 -45.07 10.61 12.55
CA ALA A 970 -45.62 11.07 11.28
C ALA A 970 -47.15 11.09 11.34
N LYS A 971 -47.74 12.23 10.95
CA LYS A 971 -49.18 12.52 10.97
C LYS A 971 -49.71 12.80 9.58
#